data_AF-A0A8C8BVT9-F1
#
_entry.id   AF-A0A8C8BVT9-F1
#
_cell.length_a   1.000
_cell.length_b   1.000
_cell.length_c   1.000
_cell.angle_alpha   90.00
_cell.angle_beta   90.00
_cell.angle_gamma   90.00
#
_symmetry.space_group_name_H-M   'P 1'
#
loop_
_entity.id
_entity.type
_entity.pdbx_description
1 polymer ?
#
loop_
_entity_poly.entity_id
_entity_poly.type
_entity_poly.pdbx_seq_one_letter_code
_entity_poly.pdbx_strand_id
1 'polypeptide(L)'
;MLVFSLLFFFPVLEARIQQLQSDIVLDVQHAKVQFVNASKSGRGASSGKSHKNVSGGRTELPKVGQTISKGGGQTGKGGGKDASVYKSRWMEKLIQEKTTKTKKLNLKLGIEDKPVKSRKGKLILPGTAQKNILTKAGKKTASTSKKSKTLKNQEPTAIQADTMAGAPVAAATVPIRKAKGKGKASKEPAPEFSEARDQELAELERKTEAKAQELAEVEKLEWKLNQWAMSASPELVQDNSEARMYEGVQLSVHCYLEACVFCGDIDRAQRLLLTHHRMISRRNLLNIGLYNVMMRVWAKKGSLNQIGRMFILVEEAGLKPNLTSYCAALECMGRTPNCSPKVINRVLRQMKEDGLCVEELFRLCVFRQDERDMVLRAIHTVEPDFQPSINTVLHTFDPNNVDICHCQSLSNLPPSGESLHILAKELGNRVHNKFCIRMKSHNQMVDKLSHIYNEYAELLAKDSQDFDVLPRERWWKLEAEHSSGPSLLGDNTQWPHTVVVELGTYLVDLMVKHMKVNSDILNPANDRKFIPVLYHMYTFRSNKQVGFIKPHPILTQMQQDAMETTLTFDSYVMPMLCPPVPWTSAKFGAYLLTPTKMMRTVVGANQHEILLEKCQDADLHAVLDSLNQLGNAAWRINQPLLDIIISVFNDKGNEKLDIPPPNSEAPKILRYSQQDLATYSSAEKAHLKRELVKAKKKCSEMHSLRMDALYKLSIANHMRDEVFWFPHNMDFRGRTYPCPPYFNHLGSDVTRAILVFAEGKPLGPGGLKWLKIHLVNLTGLKKRSSLAGRLEYANTIMDDILDSADNPLNVTHRLWISPDPTHFISHFPVHQDGSCNGLQHYAALGRDVIGATSVNLIPCEVPQDVYSGVAQQVEEFRARDSEKGLKIAQVLEGFISRKVVKQTVMTVVYGVTRYGGRLQIEKRLKEVDDFPKEYVWDASHYLVQQVFSSLKEMFTGTREIQDWLTESARLIAKSGNTVEWVTPLGLPIIQPYHRTRTQMLKGTIQDLSLQITHDSKQKPDTVKQKNAFPPNFIHSLDSTHMMLTALYCYSAGLTFVSVHDCFWTHALTVDTMNKVCREQFVALHSQPILQELSNFLLQKYCSGLS
;
A
#
# COMPACT_ATOMS: atom_id res chain seq x y z
N MET A 1 18.66 22.20 13.33
CA MET A 1 17.69 21.06 13.12
C MET A 1 17.88 20.42 11.74
N LEU A 2 18.85 20.90 10.84
CA LEU A 2 19.26 20.65 9.44
C LEU A 2 20.62 19.95 9.42
N VAL A 3 21.33 19.65 10.64
CA VAL A 3 22.57 18.86 10.77
C VAL A 3 22.27 17.56 11.53
N PHE A 4 20.93 17.41 11.93
CA PHE A 4 20.44 16.27 12.73
C PHE A 4 19.84 15.20 11.82
N SER A 5 19.70 15.41 10.45
CA SER A 5 19.08 14.46 9.51
C SER A 5 20.16 13.75 8.68
N LEU A 6 21.43 14.24 8.69
CA LEU A 6 22.49 13.64 7.84
C LEU A 6 23.36 12.68 8.66
N LEU A 7 23.34 12.72 10.10
CA LEU A 7 24.18 11.85 10.96
C LEU A 7 23.41 10.60 11.38
N PHE A 8 22.07 10.49 11.00
CA PHE A 8 21.20 9.36 11.39
C PHE A 8 20.93 8.47 10.17
N PHE A 9 21.24 8.90 8.99
CA PHE A 9 20.53 8.28 7.85
C PHE A 9 21.54 7.56 6.94
N PHE A 10 22.80 7.90 6.99
CA PHE A 10 23.82 7.31 6.12
C PHE A 10 24.37 6.01 6.70
N PRO A 11 24.44 5.81 8.01
CA PRO A 11 24.88 4.54 8.60
C PRO A 11 23.75 3.50 8.62
N VAL A 12 22.38 4.00 8.68
CA VAL A 12 21.18 3.12 8.55
C VAL A 12 21.10 2.57 7.12
N LEU A 13 21.43 3.40 6.16
CA LEU A 13 21.38 3.06 4.71
C LEU A 13 22.57 2.17 4.34
N GLU A 14 23.72 2.38 4.96
CA GLU A 14 24.94 1.57 4.75
C GLU A 14 24.81 0.19 5.44
N ALA A 15 24.22 0.12 6.66
CA ALA A 15 23.97 -1.18 7.37
C ALA A 15 22.90 -1.99 6.63
N ARG A 16 22.03 -1.30 5.86
CA ARG A 16 20.91 -1.98 5.17
C ARG A 16 21.35 -2.45 3.79
N ILE A 17 22.42 -1.75 3.19
CA ILE A 17 23.06 -2.10 1.90
C ILE A 17 24.09 -3.19 2.12
N GLN A 18 24.90 -3.23 3.26
CA GLN A 18 25.88 -4.29 3.62
C GLN A 18 25.17 -5.60 4.00
N GLN A 19 23.91 -5.59 4.39
CA GLN A 19 22.99 -6.71 4.63
C GLN A 19 22.53 -7.34 3.32
N LEU A 20 22.53 -6.62 2.16
CA LEU A 20 22.06 -7.09 0.85
C LEU A 20 23.18 -7.83 0.11
N GLN A 21 24.44 -7.83 0.65
CA GLN A 21 25.60 -8.34 -0.10
C GLN A 21 26.15 -9.59 0.57
N SER A 22 25.52 -10.28 1.71
CA SER A 22 26.24 -11.41 2.34
C SER A 22 25.26 -12.57 2.58
N ASP A 23 24.77 -13.20 1.46
CA ASP A 23 24.46 -14.64 1.51
C ASP A 23 23.11 -14.89 0.82
N ILE A 24 23.06 -15.81 -0.24
CA ILE A 24 22.49 -16.72 -1.24
C ILE A 24 21.36 -17.56 -0.62
N VAL A 25 20.02 -17.55 -1.17
CA VAL A 25 18.87 -17.96 -2.00
C VAL A 25 17.76 -18.41 -1.06
N LEU A 26 16.37 -17.74 -1.17
CA LEU A 26 15.03 -18.31 -1.25
C LEU A 26 14.20 -17.51 -2.26
N ASP A 27 13.86 -18.13 -3.46
CA ASP A 27 12.95 -17.78 -4.58
C ASP A 27 11.53 -17.49 -4.06
N VAL A 28 11.26 -16.25 -3.61
CA VAL A 28 9.83 -15.86 -3.55
C VAL A 28 9.19 -16.05 -4.94
N GLN A 29 8.43 -17.09 -5.08
CA GLN A 29 7.73 -17.49 -6.33
C GLN A 29 6.93 -16.31 -6.92
N HIS A 30 7.41 -15.61 -7.85
CA HIS A 30 6.64 -14.69 -8.73
C HIS A 30 5.82 -15.51 -9.75
N ALA A 31 4.60 -14.87 -9.81
CA ALA A 31 3.79 -15.61 -10.82
C ALA A 31 4.10 -15.09 -12.24
N LYS A 32 4.77 -15.93 -12.99
CA LYS A 32 4.95 -15.57 -14.42
C LYS A 32 3.69 -15.92 -15.23
N VAL A 33 3.21 -14.81 -15.74
CA VAL A 33 1.91 -15.00 -16.45
C VAL A 33 2.15 -14.76 -17.95
N GLN A 34 1.67 -15.77 -18.76
CA GLN A 34 1.89 -15.66 -20.23
C GLN A 34 0.92 -14.64 -20.83
N PHE A 35 1.39 -13.99 -21.92
CA PHE A 35 0.53 -13.09 -22.71
C PHE A 35 -0.66 -13.86 -23.29
N VAL A 36 -1.68 -13.22 -23.24
CA VAL A 36 -2.82 -13.89 -23.92
C VAL A 36 -2.61 -13.83 -25.44
N ASN A 37 -1.63 -14.76 -26.12
CA ASN A 37 -1.60 -14.95 -27.58
C ASN A 37 -2.10 -16.35 -27.94
N ALA A 38 -3.34 -16.48 -28.40
CA ALA A 38 -4.01 -17.72 -28.86
C ALA A 38 -2.98 -18.80 -29.22
N SER A 39 -2.53 -19.71 -28.33
CA SER A 39 -1.96 -21.05 -28.64
C SER A 39 -2.74 -21.72 -29.77
N LYS A 40 -2.28 -21.71 -31.04
CA LYS A 40 -2.55 -22.66 -32.15
C LYS A 40 -2.75 -24.08 -31.63
N SER A 41 -3.84 -24.42 -30.95
CA SER A 41 -4.52 -25.73 -30.83
C SER A 41 -4.20 -26.64 -32.03
N GLY A 42 -3.18 -27.61 -31.89
CA GLY A 42 -3.13 -29.10 -31.83
C GLY A 42 -4.06 -29.75 -32.86
N ARG A 43 -3.64 -29.80 -34.13
CA ARG A 43 -4.05 -30.81 -35.12
C ARG A 43 -3.41 -32.17 -34.82
N GLY A 44 -4.10 -33.07 -34.10
CA GLY A 44 -4.52 -34.48 -34.33
C GLY A 44 -3.59 -35.21 -35.29
N ALA A 45 -2.53 -35.94 -34.79
CA ALA A 45 -2.03 -36.97 -35.74
C ALA A 45 -1.85 -38.30 -35.02
N SER A 46 -2.90 -39.15 -35.14
CA SER A 46 -3.05 -40.59 -35.43
C SER A 46 -2.05 -41.05 -36.50
N SER A 47 -1.02 -41.89 -36.14
CA SER A 47 -0.48 -43.25 -36.34
C SER A 47 -0.28 -43.54 -37.84
N GLY A 48 1.00 -43.73 -38.28
CA GLY A 48 1.55 -44.98 -38.85
C GLY A 48 2.29 -44.67 -40.17
N LYS A 49 3.60 -44.81 -40.20
CA LYS A 49 4.62 -45.69 -40.80
C LYS A 49 4.83 -45.34 -42.28
N SER A 50 6.10 -44.98 -42.66
CA SER A 50 7.03 -45.68 -43.57
C SER A 50 7.92 -44.65 -44.28
N HIS A 51 9.22 -44.69 -44.03
CA HIS A 51 10.57 -44.93 -44.58
C HIS A 51 10.66 -44.51 -46.05
N LYS A 52 11.67 -43.59 -46.40
CA LYS A 52 12.82 -43.83 -47.29
C LYS A 52 13.19 -42.53 -48.02
N ASN A 53 14.43 -42.04 -47.80
CA ASN A 53 15.77 -41.90 -48.42
C ASN A 53 15.68 -41.26 -49.81
N VAL A 54 16.45 -40.14 -50.06
CA VAL A 54 17.71 -39.87 -50.78
C VAL A 54 17.37 -39.23 -52.13
N SER A 55 18.02 -38.05 -52.39
CA SER A 55 19.08 -37.37 -53.16
C SER A 55 18.78 -37.42 -54.66
N GLY A 56 18.82 -36.21 -55.32
CA GLY A 56 19.76 -35.70 -56.35
C GLY A 56 19.06 -35.59 -57.71
N GLY A 57 19.05 -34.36 -58.29
CA GLY A 57 19.78 -33.82 -59.46
C GLY A 57 18.80 -33.43 -60.58
N ARG A 58 18.81 -32.14 -61.00
CA ARG A 58 19.28 -31.22 -62.06
C ARG A 58 18.54 -31.47 -63.37
N THR A 59 17.97 -30.39 -63.96
CA THR A 59 18.28 -29.85 -65.30
C THR A 59 17.21 -28.84 -65.69
N GLU A 60 17.65 -27.54 -65.89
CA GLU A 60 18.02 -26.74 -67.09
C GLU A 60 16.83 -25.86 -67.53
N LEU A 61 16.96 -24.58 -67.40
CA LEU A 61 16.77 -23.22 -67.91
C LEU A 61 16.14 -23.22 -69.31
N PRO A 62 15.62 -21.91 -69.82
CA PRO A 62 16.17 -20.55 -70.00
C PRO A 62 15.07 -19.50 -70.14
N LYS A 63 15.40 -18.26 -69.65
CA LYS A 63 15.83 -16.89 -70.01
C LYS A 63 14.69 -16.14 -70.71
N VAL A 64 14.36 -14.90 -70.21
CA VAL A 64 14.36 -13.63 -70.99
C VAL A 64 14.18 -12.47 -70.01
N GLY A 65 15.32 -11.62 -69.81
CA GLY A 65 15.95 -10.35 -70.24
C GLY A 65 15.08 -9.13 -69.90
N GLN A 66 15.66 -8.25 -69.08
CA GLN A 66 16.46 -7.01 -69.01
C GLN A 66 15.66 -5.81 -69.54
N THR A 67 15.69 -4.64 -68.80
CA THR A 67 16.60 -3.49 -69.09
C THR A 67 16.03 -2.23 -68.43
N ILE A 68 17.00 -1.59 -67.66
CA ILE A 68 17.83 -0.43 -68.07
C ILE A 68 18.51 0.12 -66.82
N SER A 69 19.95 0.01 -66.71
CA SER A 69 21.36 0.47 -66.85
C SER A 69 21.52 1.90 -66.34
N LYS A 70 22.47 2.11 -65.44
CA LYS A 70 23.78 2.46 -64.87
C LYS A 70 24.55 3.44 -65.76
N GLY A 71 25.19 4.33 -65.18
CA GLY A 71 26.57 4.67 -65.64
C GLY A 71 27.43 5.13 -64.46
N GLY A 72 28.54 4.45 -64.10
CA GLY A 72 29.99 4.23 -63.88
C GLY A 72 30.84 5.45 -64.25
N GLY A 73 31.88 5.77 -63.38
CA GLY A 73 33.31 5.89 -63.79
C GLY A 73 34.17 6.34 -62.60
N GLN A 74 35.21 5.59 -62.26
CA GLN A 74 36.59 5.52 -61.75
C GLN A 74 37.54 6.41 -62.55
N THR A 75 38.53 7.27 -61.93
CA THR A 75 40.01 7.30 -61.77
C THR A 75 40.45 8.76 -61.55
N GLY A 76 41.34 9.07 -60.47
CA GLY A 76 42.78 9.41 -60.36
C GLY A 76 42.96 10.65 -59.46
N LYS A 77 43.74 10.62 -58.31
CA LYS A 77 45.01 11.00 -57.63
C LYS A 77 45.12 12.51 -57.50
N GLY A 78 45.28 13.14 -56.25
CA GLY A 78 46.35 13.81 -55.46
C GLY A 78 45.86 15.18 -54.98
N GLY A 79 45.75 15.46 -53.57
CA GLY A 79 46.54 16.50 -52.87
C GLY A 79 45.70 17.15 -51.76
N GLY A 80 45.92 16.89 -50.45
CA GLY A 80 46.29 17.62 -49.21
C GLY A 80 45.60 18.99 -49.12
N LYS A 81 44.70 19.25 -48.04
CA LYS A 81 44.77 20.27 -46.97
C LYS A 81 43.35 20.66 -46.55
N ASP A 82 42.86 20.42 -45.26
CA ASP A 82 42.35 21.14 -44.07
C ASP A 82 40.85 21.43 -44.22
N ALA A 83 39.98 20.99 -43.23
CA ALA A 83 39.18 21.73 -42.25
C ALA A 83 37.69 21.55 -42.56
N SER A 84 36.89 20.91 -41.63
CA SER A 84 35.82 21.63 -40.88
C SER A 84 34.48 20.91 -41.06
N VAL A 85 34.03 20.16 -40.03
CA VAL A 85 32.89 19.93 -39.10
C VAL A 85 31.68 20.78 -39.53
N TYR A 86 30.78 20.25 -40.37
CA TYR A 86 29.41 20.81 -40.54
C TYR A 86 28.47 20.28 -39.45
N LYS A 87 28.28 21.09 -38.39
CA LYS A 87 27.29 21.53 -37.39
C LYS A 87 25.96 21.91 -38.06
N SER A 88 24.91 20.99 -38.00
CA SER A 88 23.46 20.87 -38.25
C SER A 88 22.72 22.17 -37.91
N ARG A 89 22.47 23.06 -38.80
CA ARG A 89 21.57 24.15 -39.20
C ARG A 89 20.33 24.24 -38.29
N TRP A 90 20.15 23.31 -37.24
CA TRP A 90 19.03 23.40 -36.28
C TRP A 90 19.53 23.94 -34.94
N MET A 91 20.86 23.86 -34.76
CA MET A 91 21.48 24.36 -33.51
C MET A 91 21.84 25.83 -33.64
N GLU A 92 21.84 26.35 -34.94
CA GLU A 92 22.10 27.78 -35.20
C GLU A 92 20.80 28.60 -35.17
N LYS A 93 19.69 27.83 -35.27
CA LYS A 93 18.40 28.54 -35.23
C LYS A 93 17.88 28.65 -33.79
N LEU A 94 18.38 27.81 -32.88
CA LEU A 94 17.99 27.84 -31.45
C LEU A 94 18.88 28.81 -30.67
N ILE A 95 20.02 29.02 -31.26
CA ILE A 95 20.93 29.97 -30.59
C ILE A 95 20.62 31.39 -31.08
N GLN A 96 20.01 31.45 -32.31
CA GLN A 96 19.62 32.76 -32.86
C GLN A 96 18.28 33.23 -32.27
N GLU A 97 17.50 32.24 -31.86
CA GLU A 97 16.20 32.58 -31.24
C GLU A 97 16.36 32.91 -29.76
N LYS A 98 17.43 32.33 -29.17
CA LYS A 98 17.78 32.63 -27.77
C LYS A 98 18.47 33.99 -27.67
N THR A 99 19.10 34.39 -28.83
CA THR A 99 19.86 35.65 -28.83
C THR A 99 18.93 36.81 -29.22
N THR A 100 17.79 36.49 -29.92
CA THR A 100 16.84 37.54 -30.33
C THR A 100 15.83 37.82 -29.21
N LYS A 101 15.68 36.83 -28.28
CA LYS A 101 14.75 36.97 -27.15
C LYS A 101 15.45 37.59 -25.94
N THR A 102 16.78 37.42 -25.95
CA THR A 102 17.62 37.99 -24.88
C THR A 102 18.00 39.43 -25.24
N LYS A 103 17.90 39.82 -26.57
CA LYS A 103 18.18 41.19 -27.05
C LYS A 103 16.92 42.05 -27.01
N LYS A 104 15.75 41.40 -26.99
CA LYS A 104 14.46 42.13 -26.87
C LYS A 104 14.10 42.33 -25.40
N LEU A 105 14.71 41.49 -24.50
CA LEU A 105 14.53 41.61 -23.03
C LEU A 105 15.60 42.55 -22.46
N ASN A 106 16.67 42.82 -23.19
CA ASN A 106 17.77 43.71 -22.74
C ASN A 106 17.61 45.11 -23.35
N LEU A 107 16.64 45.28 -24.38
CA LEU A 107 16.27 46.60 -24.94
C LEU A 107 15.02 47.14 -24.24
N LYS A 108 14.35 46.27 -23.38
CA LYS A 108 13.17 46.66 -22.58
C LYS A 108 13.57 46.89 -21.12
N LEU A 109 14.90 46.67 -20.84
CA LEU A 109 15.35 46.79 -19.43
C LEU A 109 16.62 47.62 -19.37
N GLY A 110 16.83 48.55 -20.48
CA GLY A 110 17.94 49.53 -20.58
C GLY A 110 19.13 49.16 -19.69
N ILE A 111 19.86 48.07 -19.90
CA ILE A 111 21.07 47.82 -19.08
C ILE A 111 22.21 47.47 -20.05
N GLU A 112 23.15 48.44 -20.51
CA GLU A 112 24.50 48.33 -21.12
C GLU A 112 25.55 47.95 -20.06
N ASP A 113 26.19 46.75 -20.14
CA ASP A 113 27.26 46.03 -19.41
C ASP A 113 28.63 46.65 -19.74
N LYS A 114 29.19 47.47 -18.83
CA LYS A 114 30.66 47.58 -18.72
C LYS A 114 31.17 46.82 -17.50
N PRO A 115 32.49 46.21 -17.56
CA PRO A 115 33.05 45.43 -16.45
C PRO A 115 34.18 46.19 -15.73
N VAL A 116 34.10 46.28 -14.29
CA VAL A 116 35.32 46.07 -13.47
C VAL A 116 35.01 46.54 -12.04
N LYS A 117 35.42 45.72 -10.87
CA LYS A 117 36.37 45.57 -9.76
C LYS A 117 35.74 46.08 -8.46
N SER A 118 35.77 45.25 -7.42
CA SER A 118 36.06 45.04 -5.99
C SER A 118 35.78 46.30 -5.18
N ARG A 119 34.90 46.21 -4.09
CA ARG A 119 35.16 46.67 -2.70
C ARG A 119 33.83 47.02 -2.04
N LYS A 120 33.57 46.44 -0.80
CA LYS A 120 33.24 46.68 0.62
C LYS A 120 32.24 47.84 0.78
N GLY A 121 31.05 47.60 1.46
CA GLY A 121 30.51 48.32 2.65
C GLY A 121 29.02 48.60 2.46
N LYS A 122 28.20 48.09 3.38
CA LYS A 122 27.19 48.39 4.42
C LYS A 122 26.32 49.59 4.01
N LEU A 123 25.00 49.40 4.06
CA LEU A 123 23.78 49.76 4.80
C LEU A 123 23.17 51.04 4.22
N ILE A 124 21.80 51.02 3.92
CA ILE A 124 20.64 51.72 4.53
C ILE A 124 19.86 52.41 3.41
N LEU A 125 18.57 52.05 3.29
CA LEU A 125 17.21 52.51 2.98
C LEU A 125 17.15 54.04 2.86
N PRO A 126 15.97 54.54 2.22
CA PRO A 126 14.73 55.07 2.82
C PRO A 126 13.61 55.21 1.79
N GLY A 127 12.36 54.85 2.22
CA GLY A 127 11.12 55.46 2.74
C GLY A 127 10.34 56.18 1.63
N THR A 128 9.04 55.87 1.54
CA THR A 128 7.94 56.83 1.78
C THR A 128 6.59 56.09 1.75
N ALA A 129 5.86 56.11 2.93
CA ALA A 129 4.87 56.91 3.68
C ALA A 129 3.44 56.46 3.34
N GLN A 130 2.70 56.07 4.40
CA GLN A 130 1.86 56.64 5.48
C GLN A 130 0.37 56.36 5.19
N LYS A 131 -0.26 55.74 6.23
CA LYS A 131 -1.37 56.35 6.99
C LYS A 131 -1.64 55.53 8.25
N ASN A 132 -1.31 56.11 9.42
CA ASN A 132 -1.62 56.37 10.84
C ASN A 132 -3.12 56.59 11.07
N ILE A 133 -3.63 55.89 12.07
CA ILE A 133 -4.42 56.44 13.19
C ILE A 133 -4.11 55.63 14.45
N LEU A 134 -3.45 56.23 15.50
CA LEU A 134 -3.23 56.61 16.90
C LEU A 134 -4.50 56.45 17.73
N THR A 135 -4.36 55.80 18.86
CA THR A 135 -4.63 56.32 20.23
C THR A 135 -3.86 55.46 21.24
N LYS A 136 -2.81 56.08 21.92
CA LYS A 136 -2.30 56.71 23.15
C LYS A 136 -2.68 55.90 24.39
N ALA A 137 -1.60 55.55 25.19
CA ALA A 137 -0.94 56.17 26.37
C ALA A 137 -1.04 55.22 27.58
N GLY A 138 0.23 54.94 28.12
CA GLY A 138 0.90 55.52 29.32
C GLY A 138 1.23 54.41 30.32
N LYS A 139 2.61 54.30 30.55
CA LYS A 139 3.60 54.75 31.56
C LYS A 139 3.57 53.83 32.79
N LYS A 140 4.79 53.29 33.10
CA LYS A 140 5.99 53.48 33.95
C LYS A 140 5.76 52.88 35.33
N THR A 141 6.75 52.07 35.74
CA THR A 141 8.01 52.21 36.50
C THR A 141 8.07 51.11 37.58
N ALA A 142 9.27 50.41 37.60
CA ALA A 142 10.68 50.42 38.05
C ALA A 142 10.83 49.66 39.37
N SER A 143 11.87 48.83 39.41
CA SER A 143 13.18 49.03 40.08
C SER A 143 13.68 47.69 40.62
N THR A 144 14.97 47.41 40.19
CA THR A 144 16.33 47.69 40.67
C THR A 144 17.10 46.38 40.86
N SER A 145 18.30 46.33 40.15
CA SER A 145 19.72 46.78 40.16
C SER A 145 20.64 45.64 40.62
N LYS A 146 21.70 45.46 39.77
CA LYS A 146 23.08 45.97 39.95
C LYS A 146 24.04 45.16 39.08
N LYS A 147 24.77 45.78 38.11
CA LYS A 147 25.94 46.40 37.47
C LYS A 147 27.25 45.78 37.96
N SER A 148 28.24 45.50 37.09
CA SER A 148 29.36 46.09 36.32
C SER A 148 30.70 45.64 36.92
N LYS A 149 31.77 45.31 36.06
CA LYS A 149 32.95 45.99 35.47
C LYS A 149 34.22 45.20 35.76
N THR A 150 35.12 44.99 34.78
CA THR A 150 36.46 45.09 34.16
C THR A 150 37.47 45.71 35.13
N LEU A 151 38.81 45.21 35.21
CA LEU A 151 40.23 45.27 34.78
C LEU A 151 41.10 45.55 36.00
N LYS A 152 42.39 44.89 36.10
CA LYS A 152 43.82 45.26 36.08
C LYS A 152 44.56 44.58 37.24
N ASN A 153 45.72 43.92 36.95
CA ASN A 153 47.18 43.75 37.07
C ASN A 153 47.69 44.11 38.46
N GLN A 154 48.65 43.23 38.97
CA GLN A 154 50.06 43.36 39.37
C GLN A 154 50.38 42.30 40.44
N GLU A 155 51.38 41.43 40.21
CA GLU A 155 52.56 40.69 40.69
C GLU A 155 52.87 41.00 42.16
N PRO A 156 54.07 40.19 42.75
CA PRO A 156 55.41 39.68 42.39
C PRO A 156 55.79 38.46 43.24
N THR A 157 56.70 37.53 42.61
CA THR A 157 58.12 37.17 42.75
C THR A 157 58.24 35.74 43.30
N ALA A 158 59.04 34.80 42.57
CA ALA A 158 60.38 34.26 42.26
C ALA A 158 60.70 33.09 43.21
N ILE A 159 61.22 31.97 42.61
CA ILE A 159 62.61 31.50 42.40
C ILE A 159 62.56 30.00 42.11
N GLN A 160 63.12 29.60 40.90
CA GLN A 160 64.37 29.26 40.18
C GLN A 160 64.60 27.76 40.17
N ALA A 161 64.92 27.22 38.92
CA ALA A 161 66.13 27.05 38.10
C ALA A 161 66.16 25.62 37.52
N ASP A 162 66.26 25.53 36.18
CA ASP A 162 67.33 25.50 35.15
C ASP A 162 67.34 24.13 34.46
N THR A 163 67.22 24.14 33.09
CA THR A 163 68.13 24.22 31.93
C THR A 163 67.78 23.11 30.93
N MET A 164 67.37 23.46 29.69
CA MET A 164 67.76 23.78 28.30
C MET A 164 67.78 22.51 27.46
N ALA A 165 67.00 22.44 26.37
CA ALA A 165 66.89 22.63 24.91
C ALA A 165 67.85 21.69 24.17
N GLY A 166 67.32 20.97 23.17
CA GLY A 166 67.67 21.14 21.74
C GLY A 166 67.65 19.78 21.02
N ALA A 167 66.74 19.53 20.20
CA ALA A 167 66.74 18.73 18.95
C ALA A 167 68.06 18.91 18.17
N PRO A 168 68.45 17.95 17.17
CA PRO A 168 68.09 17.16 15.98
C PRO A 168 69.21 16.22 15.55
N VAL A 169 68.93 15.04 14.79
CA VAL A 169 69.27 14.50 13.46
C VAL A 169 70.22 13.32 13.63
N ALA A 170 70.01 12.10 12.99
CA ALA A 170 70.44 11.23 11.88
C ALA A 170 71.51 10.25 12.38
N ALA A 171 71.39 8.90 12.04
CA ALA A 171 71.91 7.82 11.17
C ALA A 171 73.06 7.09 11.87
N ALA A 172 73.02 5.70 11.90
CA ALA A 172 73.60 4.50 11.27
C ALA A 172 74.75 3.96 12.14
N THR A 173 74.71 2.61 12.43
CA THR A 173 75.32 1.32 12.06
C THR A 173 76.41 0.94 13.08
N VAL A 174 76.28 -0.29 13.62
CA VAL A 174 76.78 -1.62 13.99
C VAL A 174 78.31 -1.62 14.02
N PRO A 175 79.01 -2.73 14.61
CA PRO A 175 79.02 -4.20 14.71
C PRO A 175 80.04 -4.71 15.72
N ILE A 176 79.83 -5.96 16.16
CA ILE A 176 80.37 -7.30 15.85
C ILE A 176 80.91 -7.91 17.16
N ARG A 177 80.59 -9.29 17.31
CA ARG A 177 81.21 -10.59 16.94
C ARG A 177 81.13 -11.55 18.13
N LYS A 178 80.70 -12.79 17.83
CA LYS A 178 80.68 -14.24 17.55
C LYS A 178 81.83 -14.96 18.26
N ALA A 179 81.54 -16.20 18.64
CA ALA A 179 82.34 -17.40 18.28
C ALA A 179 81.52 -18.66 18.61
N LYS A 180 81.46 -19.63 17.60
CA LYS A 180 81.43 -20.96 16.99
C LYS A 180 82.33 -21.96 17.72
N GLY A 181 81.95 -23.26 17.81
CA GLY A 181 82.61 -24.51 17.32
C GLY A 181 81.73 -25.72 17.65
N LYS A 182 81.41 -26.66 16.63
CA LYS A 182 81.54 -27.87 15.80
C LYS A 182 81.37 -29.13 16.65
N GLY A 183 80.61 -30.24 16.16
CA GLY A 183 80.73 -31.55 15.47
C GLY A 183 80.08 -32.66 16.29
N LYS A 184 79.13 -33.52 15.71
CA LYS A 184 78.82 -34.78 15.01
C LYS A 184 78.28 -35.82 16.00
N ALA A 185 77.15 -36.53 15.70
CA ALA A 185 76.41 -37.70 15.20
C ALA A 185 76.17 -38.70 16.33
N SER A 186 74.92 -39.25 16.51
CA SER A 186 74.02 -40.40 16.24
C SER A 186 73.53 -40.99 17.56
N LYS A 187 72.20 -41.01 17.80
CA LYS A 187 71.30 -42.19 17.93
C LYS A 187 70.15 -41.84 18.90
N GLU A 188 68.98 -41.52 18.34
CA GLU A 188 67.65 -41.64 18.98
C GLU A 188 67.54 -42.91 19.83
N PRO A 189 66.49 -42.92 20.87
CA PRO A 189 65.02 -42.84 20.85
C PRO A 189 64.45 -42.46 22.21
N ALA A 190 63.37 -41.50 22.29
CA ALA A 190 61.93 -41.50 22.64
C ALA A 190 61.72 -40.80 23.99
N PRO A 191 60.39 -40.37 24.27
CA PRO A 191 59.50 -39.19 24.23
C PRO A 191 59.15 -38.70 25.64
N GLU A 192 59.48 -37.47 26.03
CA GLU A 192 59.10 -36.69 27.23
C GLU A 192 57.83 -35.88 26.96
N PHE A 193 56.57 -36.46 27.25
CA PHE A 193 55.25 -36.13 27.81
C PHE A 193 55.37 -35.10 28.94
N SER A 194 55.92 -33.88 28.79
CA SER A 194 55.72 -32.99 29.96
C SER A 194 55.64 -31.54 29.48
N GLU A 195 55.23 -31.29 28.22
CA GLU A 195 55.12 -29.84 27.90
C GLU A 195 53.71 -29.52 27.38
N ALA A 196 52.88 -30.56 27.19
CA ALA A 196 51.49 -30.33 26.71
C ALA A 196 50.51 -30.40 27.90
N ARG A 197 50.94 -30.95 29.04
CA ARG A 197 50.07 -31.01 30.25
C ARG A 197 50.25 -29.74 31.08
N ASP A 198 51.37 -29.05 30.88
CA ASP A 198 51.65 -27.83 31.65
C ASP A 198 51.07 -26.60 30.95
N GLN A 199 50.80 -26.74 29.65
CA GLN A 199 50.15 -25.67 28.88
C GLN A 199 48.63 -25.80 28.92
N GLU A 200 48.18 -27.02 29.19
CA GLU A 200 46.73 -27.26 29.36
C GLU A 200 46.29 -26.95 30.79
N LEU A 201 47.20 -27.05 31.72
CA LEU A 201 46.88 -26.74 33.13
C LEU A 201 46.99 -25.23 33.37
N ALA A 202 47.79 -24.54 32.56
CA ALA A 202 47.91 -23.06 32.64
C ALA A 202 46.73 -22.38 31.94
N GLU A 203 46.23 -23.04 30.90
CA GLU A 203 45.03 -22.55 30.20
C GLU A 203 43.75 -22.84 30.99
N LEU A 204 43.73 -23.89 31.71
CA LEU A 204 42.58 -24.22 32.58
C LEU A 204 42.58 -23.36 33.85
N GLU A 205 43.75 -22.93 34.27
CA GLU A 205 43.87 -22.03 35.46
C GLU A 205 43.54 -20.59 35.06
N ARG A 206 43.78 -20.26 33.81
CA ARG A 206 43.39 -18.92 33.31
C ARG A 206 41.89 -18.84 33.05
N LYS A 207 41.35 -20.02 32.63
CA LYS A 207 39.88 -20.07 32.38
C LYS A 207 39.10 -20.16 33.70
N THR A 208 39.76 -20.73 34.72
CA THR A 208 39.10 -20.86 36.04
C THR A 208 39.22 -19.55 36.81
N GLU A 209 40.27 -18.78 36.55
CA GLU A 209 40.47 -17.46 37.18
C GLU A 209 39.60 -16.40 36.49
N ALA A 210 39.37 -16.57 35.20
CA ALA A 210 38.44 -15.69 34.45
C ALA A 210 36.98 -15.95 34.82
N LYS A 211 36.68 -17.24 35.15
CA LYS A 211 35.32 -17.62 35.59
C LYS A 211 35.09 -17.20 37.04
N ALA A 212 36.12 -17.13 37.86
CA ALA A 212 36.03 -16.72 39.28
C ALA A 212 35.93 -15.18 39.38
N GLN A 213 36.54 -14.48 38.42
CA GLN A 213 36.44 -13.00 38.35
C GLN A 213 35.08 -12.58 37.81
N GLU A 214 34.53 -13.37 36.94
CA GLU A 214 33.17 -13.14 36.42
C GLU A 214 32.10 -13.45 37.48
N LEU A 215 32.36 -14.43 38.34
CA LEU A 215 31.43 -14.81 39.42
C LEU A 215 31.52 -13.80 40.57
N ALA A 216 32.68 -13.19 40.74
CA ALA A 216 32.88 -12.14 41.77
C ALA A 216 32.25 -10.81 41.32
N GLU A 217 32.20 -10.57 40.04
CA GLU A 217 31.56 -9.37 39.47
C GLU A 217 30.04 -9.51 39.44
N VAL A 218 29.55 -10.74 39.26
CA VAL A 218 28.11 -11.06 39.34
C VAL A 218 27.62 -10.95 40.78
N GLU A 219 28.45 -11.27 41.75
CA GLU A 219 28.09 -11.18 43.19
C GLU A 219 28.13 -9.72 43.66
N LYS A 220 28.98 -8.92 43.05
CA LYS A 220 29.08 -7.48 43.31
C LYS A 220 27.89 -6.72 42.68
N LEU A 221 27.45 -7.13 41.54
CA LEU A 221 26.29 -6.55 40.85
C LEU A 221 24.97 -7.00 41.49
N GLU A 222 24.96 -8.21 42.07
CA GLU A 222 23.85 -8.74 42.89
C GLU A 222 23.72 -7.95 44.20
N TRP A 223 24.81 -7.52 44.70
CA TRP A 223 24.86 -6.69 45.93
C TRP A 223 24.39 -5.27 45.63
N LYS A 224 24.58 -4.66 44.43
CA LYS A 224 24.16 -3.30 44.01
C LYS A 224 22.68 -3.28 43.61
N LEU A 225 22.22 -4.40 43.13
CA LEU A 225 20.80 -4.64 42.83
C LEU A 225 19.98 -4.77 44.13
N ASN A 226 20.58 -5.24 45.23
CA ASN A 226 19.97 -5.38 46.58
C ASN A 226 19.91 -4.04 47.31
N GLN A 227 20.75 -3.12 46.91
CA GLN A 227 20.76 -1.74 47.45
C GLN A 227 19.72 -0.87 46.73
N TRP A 228 19.39 -1.20 45.49
CA TRP A 228 18.31 -0.70 44.63
C TRP A 228 16.93 -1.08 45.18
N ALA A 229 16.66 -2.20 45.96
CA ALA A 229 15.34 -2.71 46.45
C ALA A 229 14.96 -2.03 47.75
N MET A 230 15.89 -1.18 48.27
CA MET A 230 15.62 -0.66 49.64
C MET A 230 15.52 0.87 49.58
N SER A 231 15.54 1.61 48.29
CA SER A 231 15.51 3.09 48.34
C SER A 231 14.57 3.62 47.26
N ALA A 232 13.35 3.05 46.95
CA ALA A 232 12.52 3.72 45.92
C ALA A 232 11.36 4.47 46.59
N SER A 233 11.57 5.83 46.88
CA SER A 233 10.41 6.71 47.14
C SER A 233 9.84 7.26 45.81
N PRO A 234 8.45 7.66 45.85
CA PRO A 234 7.65 8.04 44.68
C PRO A 234 7.49 9.56 44.55
N GLU A 235 8.29 10.22 43.60
CA GLU A 235 7.65 11.50 43.19
C GLU A 235 7.98 11.80 41.73
N LEU A 236 6.88 11.95 40.84
CA LEU A 236 6.06 12.96 40.13
C LEU A 236 6.32 12.84 38.62
N VAL A 237 5.30 12.32 37.91
CA VAL A 237 4.47 12.44 36.69
C VAL A 237 4.60 13.84 36.09
N GLN A 238 5.51 13.91 35.02
CA GLN A 238 5.42 15.10 34.15
C GLN A 238 4.93 14.70 32.74
N ASP A 239 3.63 15.09 32.41
CA ASP A 239 2.86 15.83 31.39
C ASP A 239 3.20 15.33 29.98
N ASN A 240 2.42 14.31 29.35
CA ASN A 240 2.06 13.57 28.13
C ASN A 240 1.93 14.48 26.91
N SER A 241 2.36 15.80 26.92
CA SER A 241 2.21 16.60 25.68
C SER A 241 3.56 16.77 24.99
N GLU A 242 4.80 16.48 25.63
CA GLU A 242 6.16 16.57 25.07
C GLU A 242 6.63 15.20 24.55
N ALA A 243 5.98 14.06 24.98
CA ALA A 243 6.25 12.67 24.54
C ALA A 243 5.67 12.41 23.15
N ARG A 244 4.80 13.34 22.58
CA ARG A 244 4.15 13.11 21.27
C ARG A 244 4.95 13.83 20.17
N MET A 245 5.98 14.80 20.49
CA MET A 245 6.78 15.60 19.54
C MET A 245 7.93 14.76 18.97
N TYR A 246 8.24 13.50 19.58
CA TYR A 246 9.48 12.80 19.16
C TYR A 246 9.13 11.41 18.63
N GLU A 247 7.87 11.04 18.33
CA GLU A 247 7.42 9.67 18.02
C GLU A 247 7.97 9.23 16.65
N GLY A 248 8.03 10.14 15.64
CA GLY A 248 8.56 9.77 14.31
C GLY A 248 10.04 9.40 14.36
N VAL A 249 10.81 10.18 15.09
CA VAL A 249 12.27 9.95 15.21
C VAL A 249 12.53 8.72 16.10
N GLN A 250 11.71 8.54 17.07
CA GLN A 250 11.84 7.33 17.93
C GLN A 250 11.59 6.05 17.13
N LEU A 251 10.60 6.15 16.29
CA LEU A 251 10.29 4.96 15.47
C LEU A 251 11.41 4.68 14.46
N SER A 252 12.00 5.72 13.91
CA SER A 252 13.12 5.53 12.96
C SER A 252 14.32 4.89 13.66
N VAL A 253 14.58 5.39 14.89
CA VAL A 253 15.70 4.81 15.66
C VAL A 253 15.40 3.35 16.02
N HIS A 254 14.21 3.14 16.40
CA HIS A 254 13.81 1.74 16.71
C HIS A 254 14.01 0.83 15.50
N CYS A 255 13.55 1.31 14.28
CA CYS A 255 13.67 0.48 13.07
C CYS A 255 15.16 0.24 12.74
N TYR A 256 16.00 1.20 12.99
CA TYR A 256 17.44 1.04 12.71
C TYR A 256 18.06 0.00 13.65
N LEU A 257 17.75 0.14 14.87
CA LEU A 257 18.30 -0.84 15.84
C LEU A 257 17.87 -2.27 15.48
N GLU A 258 16.63 -2.39 15.13
CA GLU A 258 16.13 -3.75 14.78
C GLU A 258 16.84 -4.27 13.53
N ALA A 259 17.05 -3.36 12.62
CA ALA A 259 17.73 -3.78 11.37
C ALA A 259 19.16 -4.23 11.67
N CYS A 260 19.91 -3.46 12.51
CA CYS A 260 21.29 -3.82 12.87
C CYS A 260 21.34 -5.19 13.56
N VAL A 261 20.35 -5.31 14.43
CA VAL A 261 20.33 -6.60 15.16
C VAL A 261 20.03 -7.75 14.18
N PHE A 262 19.13 -7.47 13.34
CA PHE A 262 18.77 -8.51 12.36
C PHE A 262 19.98 -8.84 11.46
N CYS A 263 20.79 -7.86 11.13
CA CYS A 263 21.94 -8.09 10.25
C CYS A 263 23.09 -8.73 11.02
N GLY A 264 22.91 -8.88 12.32
CA GLY A 264 23.96 -9.53 13.13
C GLY A 264 25.03 -8.52 13.54
N ASP A 265 24.86 -7.21 13.22
CA ASP A 265 25.84 -6.19 13.63
C ASP A 265 25.45 -5.57 14.99
N ILE A 266 25.74 -6.27 16.06
CA ILE A 266 25.25 -5.92 17.41
C ILE A 266 26.08 -4.75 17.97
N ASP A 267 27.31 -4.59 17.48
CA ASP A 267 28.19 -3.51 17.97
C ASP A 267 27.67 -2.14 17.50
N ARG A 268 27.24 -2.21 16.29
CA ARG A 268 26.70 -0.95 15.75
C ARG A 268 25.39 -0.55 16.44
N ALA A 269 24.59 -1.54 16.72
CA ALA A 269 23.33 -1.26 17.45
C ALA A 269 23.62 -0.75 18.87
N GLN A 270 24.58 -1.31 19.47
CA GLN A 270 24.93 -0.91 20.85
C GLN A 270 25.57 0.48 20.86
N ARG A 271 26.36 0.77 19.92
CA ARG A 271 26.99 2.12 19.84
C ARG A 271 25.93 3.20 19.64
N LEU A 272 24.99 2.87 18.83
CA LEU A 272 23.92 3.86 18.59
C LEU A 272 23.11 4.11 19.86
N LEU A 273 22.74 3.01 20.55
CA LEU A 273 21.93 3.20 21.78
C LEU A 273 22.73 3.98 22.83
N LEU A 274 24.02 3.74 22.92
CA LEU A 274 24.82 4.39 23.97
C LEU A 274 25.09 5.85 23.60
N THR A 275 25.31 6.10 22.31
CA THR A 275 25.53 7.48 21.87
C THR A 275 24.29 8.36 22.17
N HIS A 276 23.15 7.79 22.01
CA HIS A 276 21.92 8.58 22.27
C HIS A 276 21.65 8.68 23.78
N HIS A 277 22.06 7.66 24.46
CA HIS A 277 21.82 7.65 25.92
C HIS A 277 22.80 8.59 26.63
N ARG A 278 24.00 8.84 26.07
CA ARG A 278 25.04 9.64 26.74
C ARG A 278 24.75 11.14 26.56
N MET A 279 23.97 11.44 25.56
CA MET A 279 23.61 12.85 25.36
C MET A 279 22.23 13.15 25.95
N ILE A 280 22.21 14.17 26.91
CA ILE A 280 20.99 14.42 27.71
C ILE A 280 19.87 14.91 26.77
N SER A 281 20.26 15.71 25.68
CA SER A 281 19.25 16.24 24.73
C SER A 281 18.65 15.11 23.87
N ARG A 282 19.35 13.92 23.74
CA ARG A 282 18.91 12.83 22.85
C ARG A 282 18.32 11.66 23.66
N ARG A 283 18.60 11.76 24.95
CA ARG A 283 18.09 10.70 25.84
C ARG A 283 16.56 10.73 25.91
N ASN A 284 15.99 11.94 25.68
CA ASN A 284 14.51 12.06 25.69
C ASN A 284 13.88 11.42 24.45
N LEU A 285 14.76 11.00 23.49
CA LEU A 285 14.25 10.38 22.25
C LEU A 285 14.18 8.85 22.40
N LEU A 286 14.77 8.30 23.56
CA LEU A 286 14.76 6.85 23.76
C LEU A 286 13.55 6.44 24.62
N ASN A 287 12.88 5.31 24.19
CA ASN A 287 11.80 4.75 25.03
C ASN A 287 12.15 3.30 25.41
N ILE A 288 11.35 2.81 26.32
CA ILE A 288 11.69 1.50 26.91
C ILE A 288 11.76 0.42 25.82
N GLY A 289 10.96 0.59 24.80
CA GLY A 289 10.95 -0.38 23.68
C GLY A 289 12.33 -0.49 23.02
N LEU A 290 13.11 0.60 22.89
CA LEU A 290 14.44 0.61 22.24
C LEU A 290 15.46 -0.15 23.08
N TYR A 291 15.36 -0.02 24.38
CA TYR A 291 16.28 -0.77 25.26
C TYR A 291 15.96 -2.26 25.26
N ASN A 292 14.61 -2.51 25.08
CA ASN A 292 14.18 -3.94 25.10
C ASN A 292 14.73 -4.69 23.87
N VAL A 293 15.00 -3.90 22.76
CA VAL A 293 15.56 -4.58 21.55
C VAL A 293 16.95 -5.15 21.90
N MET A 294 17.76 -4.34 22.59
CA MET A 294 19.12 -4.80 22.94
C MET A 294 19.08 -5.83 24.07
N MET A 295 18.09 -5.64 24.95
CA MET A 295 17.94 -6.63 26.05
C MET A 295 17.61 -8.02 25.51
N ARG A 296 16.94 -8.03 24.47
CA ARG A 296 16.58 -9.34 23.87
C ARG A 296 17.83 -10.00 23.26
N VAL A 297 18.61 -9.13 22.60
CA VAL A 297 19.85 -9.69 21.98
C VAL A 297 20.72 -10.33 23.06
N TRP A 298 20.85 -9.61 24.18
CA TRP A 298 21.74 -10.12 25.25
C TRP A 298 21.10 -11.30 25.97
N ALA A 299 19.77 -11.24 25.99
CA ALA A 299 19.09 -12.42 26.59
C ALA A 299 19.36 -13.68 25.76
N LYS A 300 19.39 -13.53 24.45
CA LYS A 300 19.64 -14.71 23.58
C LYS A 300 21.09 -15.20 23.73
N LYS A 301 21.98 -14.29 23.99
CA LYS A 301 23.40 -14.69 24.17
C LYS A 301 23.65 -15.24 25.58
N GLY A 302 22.61 -15.06 26.47
CA GLY A 302 22.70 -15.60 27.85
C GLY A 302 23.64 -14.76 28.72
N SER A 303 23.80 -13.49 28.43
CA SER A 303 24.74 -12.66 29.23
C SER A 303 23.95 -11.84 30.27
N LEU A 304 23.99 -12.27 31.54
CA LEU A 304 23.18 -11.63 32.61
C LEU A 304 23.79 -10.28 32.99
N ASN A 305 25.09 -10.17 32.81
CA ASN A 305 25.76 -8.89 33.14
C ASN A 305 25.29 -7.75 32.22
N GLN A 306 25.18 -8.08 31.03
CA GLN A 306 24.77 -7.03 30.08
C GLN A 306 23.28 -6.68 30.25
N ILE A 307 22.46 -7.68 30.68
CA ILE A 307 21.03 -7.39 30.96
C ILE A 307 20.93 -6.46 32.17
N GLY A 308 21.78 -6.75 33.18
CA GLY A 308 21.82 -5.86 34.35
C GLY A 308 22.22 -4.43 33.97
N ARG A 309 23.19 -4.31 33.02
CA ARG A 309 23.61 -2.97 32.56
C ARG A 309 22.47 -2.25 31.84
N MET A 310 21.68 -2.96 31.12
CA MET A 310 20.54 -2.33 30.39
C MET A 310 19.49 -1.82 31.37
N PHE A 311 19.25 -2.55 32.49
CA PHE A 311 18.27 -2.09 33.50
C PHE A 311 18.78 -0.81 34.17
N ILE A 312 20.14 -0.74 34.27
CA ILE A 312 20.70 0.49 34.86
C ILE A 312 20.49 1.66 33.90
N LEU A 313 20.75 1.39 32.62
CA LEU A 313 20.56 2.46 31.63
C LEU A 313 19.09 2.91 31.56
N VAL A 314 18.16 1.97 31.75
CA VAL A 314 16.72 2.32 31.71
C VAL A 314 16.37 3.19 32.93
N GLU A 315 16.95 2.94 33.97
CA GLU A 315 16.66 3.74 35.18
C GLU A 315 17.29 5.13 35.06
N GLU A 316 18.51 5.15 34.54
CA GLU A 316 19.15 6.46 34.34
C GLU A 316 18.34 7.36 33.40
N ALA A 317 17.68 6.70 32.54
CA ALA A 317 16.88 7.48 31.56
C ALA A 317 15.51 7.84 32.13
N GLY A 318 15.27 7.46 33.45
CA GLY A 318 13.99 7.78 34.13
C GLY A 318 12.84 6.92 33.60
N LEU A 319 13.11 5.75 32.95
CA LEU A 319 12.03 4.88 32.41
C LEU A 319 11.84 3.67 33.32
N LYS A 320 10.60 3.09 33.23
CA LYS A 320 10.35 1.90 34.07
C LYS A 320 10.29 0.64 33.18
N PRO A 321 10.91 -0.49 33.73
CA PRO A 321 10.87 -1.73 32.95
C PRO A 321 9.44 -2.26 32.78
N ASN A 322 9.13 -2.78 31.55
CA ASN A 322 7.78 -3.33 31.26
C ASN A 322 7.85 -4.86 31.09
N LEU A 323 6.78 -5.51 30.73
CA LEU A 323 6.69 -6.99 30.67
C LEU A 323 7.77 -7.57 29.75
N THR A 324 8.05 -6.87 28.67
CA THR A 324 9.04 -7.39 27.69
C THR A 324 10.46 -7.33 28.29
N SER A 325 10.72 -6.31 29.14
CA SER A 325 12.03 -6.20 29.81
C SER A 325 12.26 -7.37 30.78
N TYR A 326 11.18 -7.66 31.52
CA TYR A 326 11.30 -8.78 32.50
C TYR A 326 11.31 -10.13 31.78
N CYS A 327 10.61 -10.16 30.63
CA CYS A 327 10.66 -11.41 29.82
C CYS A 327 12.08 -11.67 29.33
N ALA A 328 12.78 -10.64 28.85
CA ALA A 328 14.16 -10.81 28.35
C ALA A 328 15.10 -11.26 29.48
N ALA A 329 14.87 -10.70 30.67
CA ALA A 329 15.71 -11.10 31.83
C ALA A 329 15.47 -12.56 32.21
N LEU A 330 14.15 -12.93 32.22
CA LEU A 330 13.83 -14.34 32.58
C LEU A 330 14.32 -15.31 31.50
N GLU A 331 14.19 -14.87 30.28
CA GLU A 331 14.74 -15.72 29.20
C GLU A 331 16.24 -15.94 29.39
N CYS A 332 16.99 -14.84 29.67
CA CYS A 332 18.46 -14.94 29.86
C CYS A 332 18.79 -15.88 31.02
N MET A 333 17.98 -15.79 32.09
CA MET A 333 18.21 -16.65 33.28
C MET A 333 17.91 -18.12 32.96
N GLY A 334 16.94 -18.30 32.08
CA GLY A 334 16.63 -19.69 31.65
C GLY A 334 17.73 -20.27 30.77
N ARG A 335 18.49 -19.40 30.07
CA ARG A 335 19.52 -19.88 29.13
C ARG A 335 20.87 -20.05 29.85
N THR A 336 21.03 -19.43 31.04
CA THR A 336 22.29 -19.54 31.79
C THR A 336 22.28 -20.81 32.66
N PRO A 337 23.31 -21.64 32.39
CA PRO A 337 23.39 -22.90 33.15
C PRO A 337 23.77 -22.64 34.62
N ASN A 338 22.75 -22.93 35.73
CA ASN A 338 23.04 -22.88 37.17
C ASN A 338 22.69 -21.51 37.77
N CYS A 339 21.73 -20.83 37.18
CA CYS A 339 21.24 -19.56 37.77
C CYS A 339 20.52 -19.83 39.09
N SER A 340 20.96 -19.03 40.19
CA SER A 340 20.45 -19.23 41.57
C SER A 340 18.93 -18.96 41.62
N PRO A 341 18.15 -19.90 42.12
CA PRO A 341 16.69 -19.76 42.31
C PRO A 341 16.34 -18.51 43.13
N LYS A 342 17.28 -18.02 43.87
CA LYS A 342 17.06 -16.81 44.69
C LYS A 342 17.02 -15.55 43.81
N VAL A 343 17.79 -15.52 42.76
CA VAL A 343 17.84 -14.36 41.83
C VAL A 343 16.59 -14.35 40.95
N ILE A 344 16.11 -15.50 40.58
CA ILE A 344 14.88 -15.60 39.76
C ILE A 344 13.66 -15.20 40.61
N ASN A 345 13.69 -15.60 41.89
CA ASN A 345 12.58 -15.24 42.80
C ASN A 345 12.57 -13.73 43.08
N ARG A 346 13.65 -13.17 43.07
CA ARG A 346 13.74 -11.71 43.31
C ARG A 346 13.19 -10.93 42.10
N VAL A 347 13.53 -11.35 40.88
CA VAL A 347 13.01 -10.69 39.66
C VAL A 347 11.49 -10.88 39.57
N LEU A 348 11.01 -12.03 40.05
CA LEU A 348 9.55 -12.29 40.01
C LEU A 348 8.83 -11.44 41.07
N ARG A 349 9.49 -11.22 42.17
CA ARG A 349 8.89 -10.38 43.23
C ARG A 349 8.87 -8.91 42.79
N GLN A 350 10.00 -8.52 42.19
CA GLN A 350 10.06 -7.13 41.70
C GLN A 350 9.03 -6.89 40.58
N MET A 351 8.89 -7.84 39.76
CA MET A 351 7.85 -7.75 38.72
C MET A 351 6.46 -7.57 39.36
N LYS A 352 6.20 -8.28 40.43
CA LYS A 352 4.89 -8.15 41.13
C LYS A 352 4.77 -6.79 41.80
N GLU A 353 5.87 -6.25 42.32
CA GLU A 353 5.84 -4.92 42.97
C GLU A 353 5.61 -3.82 41.94
N ASP A 354 6.03 -4.07 40.70
CA ASP A 354 5.81 -3.07 39.64
C ASP A 354 4.43 -3.23 39.01
N GLY A 355 3.54 -4.11 39.72
CA GLY A 355 2.13 -4.28 39.31
C GLY A 355 1.99 -5.24 38.11
N LEU A 356 3.09 -6.01 37.74
CA LEU A 356 3.03 -6.93 36.59
C LEU A 356 2.99 -8.39 37.08
N CYS A 357 2.17 -9.22 36.39
CA CYS A 357 2.06 -10.62 36.85
C CYS A 357 2.58 -11.57 35.76
N VAL A 358 2.98 -12.79 36.22
CA VAL A 358 3.65 -13.79 35.35
C VAL A 358 2.65 -14.31 34.31
N GLU A 359 1.31 -14.28 34.71
CA GLU A 359 0.29 -14.74 33.74
C GLU A 359 0.13 -13.73 32.59
N GLU A 360 0.25 -12.43 32.89
CA GLU A 360 0.16 -11.36 31.88
C GLU A 360 1.36 -11.40 30.93
N LEU A 361 2.49 -12.04 31.35
CA LEU A 361 3.72 -12.17 30.53
C LEU A 361 3.49 -13.10 29.34
N PHE A 362 2.80 -14.21 29.65
CA PHE A 362 2.61 -15.21 28.58
C PHE A 362 1.37 -14.86 27.75
N ARG A 363 0.59 -13.86 28.21
CA ARG A 363 -0.61 -13.45 27.45
C ARG A 363 -0.28 -12.27 26.54
N LEU A 364 0.58 -11.40 26.97
CA LEU A 364 0.68 -10.09 26.29
C LEU A 364 2.02 -9.98 25.57
N CYS A 365 3.01 -10.98 25.94
CA CYS A 365 4.31 -10.84 25.26
C CYS A 365 4.34 -11.72 24.00
N VAL A 366 5.08 -11.14 23.00
CA VAL A 366 5.26 -11.91 21.75
C VAL A 366 6.59 -12.68 21.84
N PHE A 367 6.46 -14.06 21.61
CA PHE A 367 7.68 -14.87 21.77
C PHE A 367 8.21 -15.27 20.38
N ARG A 368 9.58 -15.11 20.35
CA ARG A 368 10.25 -15.51 19.09
C ARG A 368 11.06 -16.79 19.28
N GLN A 369 11.00 -17.66 18.24
CA GLN A 369 11.75 -18.93 18.28
C GLN A 369 11.48 -19.69 19.58
N ASP A 370 12.63 -20.02 20.41
CA ASP A 370 12.41 -20.90 21.58
C ASP A 370 12.33 -20.06 22.87
N GLU A 371 12.06 -18.67 22.75
CA GLU A 371 12.06 -17.74 23.91
C GLU A 371 11.06 -18.19 24.98
N ARG A 372 9.94 -18.52 24.48
CA ARG A 372 8.90 -18.93 25.44
C ARG A 372 9.38 -20.12 26.29
N ASP A 373 10.03 -21.09 25.64
CA ASP A 373 10.50 -22.30 26.34
C ASP A 373 11.58 -21.96 27.38
N MET A 374 12.42 -21.00 27.08
CA MET A 374 13.53 -20.63 28.01
C MET A 374 12.96 -19.85 29.21
N VAL A 375 12.00 -19.03 28.97
CA VAL A 375 11.37 -18.31 30.10
C VAL A 375 10.65 -19.30 31.02
N LEU A 376 10.00 -20.28 30.40
CA LEU A 376 9.32 -21.30 31.23
C LEU A 376 10.34 -22.11 32.04
N ARG A 377 11.41 -22.35 31.40
CA ARG A 377 12.47 -23.08 32.13
C ARG A 377 12.93 -22.28 33.37
N ALA A 378 13.08 -20.97 33.30
CA ALA A 378 13.51 -20.13 34.44
C ALA A 378 12.43 -20.10 35.53
N ILE A 379 11.22 -20.06 35.16
CA ILE A 379 10.11 -19.95 36.13
C ILE A 379 9.91 -21.30 36.83
N HIS A 380 10.18 -22.39 36.09
CA HIS A 380 9.99 -23.72 36.68
C HIS A 380 11.07 -24.01 37.73
N THR A 381 12.12 -23.22 37.71
CA THR A 381 13.17 -23.37 38.74
C THR A 381 12.67 -22.87 40.10
N VAL A 382 11.72 -21.93 40.22
CA VAL A 382 11.21 -21.34 41.50
C VAL A 382 9.76 -21.81 41.71
N GLU A 383 9.04 -22.04 40.63
CA GLU A 383 7.64 -22.54 40.72
C GLU A 383 7.46 -23.76 39.81
N PRO A 384 7.74 -25.00 40.22
CA PRO A 384 7.77 -26.24 39.42
C PRO A 384 6.36 -26.67 38.98
N ASP A 385 5.25 -26.10 39.69
CA ASP A 385 3.89 -26.53 39.30
C ASP A 385 3.26 -25.51 38.36
N PHE A 386 4.10 -24.52 37.97
CA PHE A 386 3.51 -23.47 37.11
C PHE A 386 3.34 -24.01 35.67
N GLN A 387 2.13 -24.20 35.24
CA GLN A 387 1.85 -24.75 33.89
C GLN A 387 1.18 -23.66 33.04
N PRO A 388 1.95 -23.19 32.17
CA PRO A 388 1.24 -22.38 31.17
C PRO A 388 0.67 -23.25 30.04
N SER A 389 -0.58 -23.24 29.58
CA SER A 389 -1.24 -24.08 28.57
C SER A 389 -0.28 -24.47 27.44
N ILE A 390 0.09 -25.84 27.35
CA ILE A 390 1.22 -26.68 26.92
C ILE A 390 1.04 -27.04 25.44
N ASN A 391 2.29 -27.23 24.45
CA ASN A 391 3.42 -28.16 24.21
C ASN A 391 3.68 -28.29 22.70
N THR A 392 5.00 -28.38 22.20
CA THR A 392 6.28 -28.29 21.47
C THR A 392 6.43 -29.49 20.55
N VAL A 393 7.14 -29.33 19.26
CA VAL A 393 8.43 -29.86 18.77
C VAL A 393 8.74 -29.20 17.41
N LEU A 394 10.13 -28.87 17.07
CA LEU A 394 11.41 -28.46 16.47
C LEU A 394 11.59 -29.03 15.06
N HIS A 395 12.25 -28.27 13.96
CA HIS A 395 13.56 -28.08 13.30
C HIS A 395 13.33 -27.63 11.84
N THR A 396 14.31 -26.68 11.25
CA THR A 396 15.44 -26.00 10.62
C THR A 396 15.30 -26.03 9.09
N PHE A 397 15.61 -24.94 8.40
CA PHE A 397 16.15 -23.80 7.64
C PHE A 397 16.81 -24.29 6.35
N ASP A 398 16.69 -23.27 5.18
CA ASP A 398 17.72 -22.54 4.41
C ASP A 398 17.05 -21.80 3.24
N PRO A 399 17.71 -20.47 2.65
CA PRO A 399 17.33 -19.28 1.90
C PRO A 399 18.50 -18.65 1.15
N ASN A 400 18.01 -17.64 -0.21
CA ASN A 400 18.70 -16.47 -0.80
C ASN A 400 17.72 -15.58 -1.56
N ASN A 401 18.03 -13.75 -1.98
CA ASN A 401 17.26 -13.01 -3.00
C ASN A 401 17.59 -11.52 -2.91
N VAL A 402 18.40 -10.57 -3.34
CA VAL A 402 18.31 -9.10 -3.49
C VAL A 402 18.70 -8.73 -4.92
N ASP A 403 18.90 -9.32 -5.97
CA ASP A 403 19.16 -8.96 -7.38
C ASP A 403 17.88 -9.02 -8.21
N ILE A 404 16.69 -9.34 -7.52
CA ILE A 404 15.47 -9.60 -8.33
C ILE A 404 14.53 -8.41 -8.17
N CYS A 405 14.76 -7.42 -7.09
CA CYS A 405 13.78 -6.33 -6.88
C CYS A 405 14.13 -5.14 -7.79
N HIS A 406 15.47 -4.96 -8.10
CA HIS A 406 15.88 -3.84 -8.97
C HIS A 406 15.60 -4.16 -10.45
N CYS A 407 15.79 -5.38 -10.84
CA CYS A 407 15.61 -5.77 -12.25
C CYS A 407 14.12 -5.86 -12.61
N GLN A 408 13.28 -6.11 -11.54
CA GLN A 408 11.82 -6.17 -11.80
C GLN A 408 11.24 -4.75 -11.90
N SER A 409 11.74 -3.85 -11.01
CA SER A 409 11.21 -2.47 -11.10
C SER A 409 11.60 -1.81 -12.43
N LEU A 410 12.74 -2.29 -12.97
CA LEU A 410 13.17 -1.73 -14.29
C LEU A 410 12.31 -2.31 -15.42
N SER A 411 11.93 -3.60 -15.30
CA SER A 411 11.11 -4.21 -16.37
C SER A 411 9.68 -3.65 -16.35
N ASN A 412 9.23 -3.10 -15.23
CA ASN A 412 7.82 -2.65 -15.12
C ASN A 412 7.72 -1.13 -15.30
N LEU A 413 8.96 -0.47 -15.51
CA LEU A 413 8.91 0.99 -15.67
C LEU A 413 8.34 1.36 -17.06
N PRO A 414 7.31 2.24 -17.01
CA PRO A 414 6.73 2.63 -18.30
C PRO A 414 7.73 3.44 -19.16
N PRO A 415 7.56 3.30 -20.48
CA PRO A 415 8.46 4.06 -21.36
C PRO A 415 8.34 5.58 -21.14
N SER A 416 7.13 6.00 -20.65
CA SER A 416 6.92 7.45 -20.44
C SER A 416 7.54 7.90 -19.11
N GLY A 417 8.08 6.96 -18.35
CA GLY A 417 8.75 7.31 -17.08
C GLY A 417 7.75 7.36 -15.91
N GLU A 418 8.22 7.49 -14.66
CA GLU A 418 7.39 7.52 -13.43
C GLU A 418 7.96 8.56 -12.47
N SER A 419 6.96 9.12 -11.68
CA SER A 419 7.40 10.06 -10.64
C SER A 419 8.40 9.40 -9.68
N LEU A 420 9.49 10.21 -9.33
CA LEU A 420 10.52 9.67 -8.41
C LEU A 420 9.88 9.26 -7.08
N HIS A 421 8.98 10.07 -6.64
CA HIS A 421 8.33 9.75 -5.35
C HIS A 421 7.59 8.41 -5.42
N ILE A 422 6.79 8.16 -6.46
CA ILE A 422 5.99 6.92 -6.58
C ILE A 422 6.93 5.72 -6.72
N LEU A 423 7.99 5.89 -7.58
CA LEU A 423 8.91 4.75 -7.77
C LEU A 423 9.66 4.44 -6.47
N ALA A 424 10.09 5.48 -5.74
CA ALA A 424 10.81 5.28 -4.46
C ALA A 424 9.91 4.59 -3.43
N LYS A 425 8.74 5.04 -3.34
CA LYS A 425 7.79 4.42 -2.40
C LYS A 425 7.55 2.94 -2.74
N GLU A 426 7.32 2.63 -3.97
CA GLU A 426 7.07 1.23 -4.39
C GLU A 426 8.27 0.33 -4.07
N LEU A 427 9.46 0.84 -4.42
CA LEU A 427 10.66 0.02 -4.14
C LEU A 427 10.86 -0.16 -2.62
N GLY A 428 10.67 0.93 -1.90
CA GLY A 428 10.78 0.82 -0.43
C GLY A 428 9.80 -0.20 0.16
N ASN A 429 8.55 -0.18 -0.30
CA ASN A 429 7.53 -1.12 0.22
C ASN A 429 7.86 -2.57 -0.16
N ARG A 430 8.41 -2.71 -1.35
CA ARG A 430 8.78 -4.09 -1.76
C ARG A 430 9.86 -4.65 -0.84
N VAL A 431 10.76 -3.78 -0.52
CA VAL A 431 11.84 -4.24 0.38
C VAL A 431 11.25 -4.53 1.77
N HIS A 432 10.44 -3.65 2.19
CA HIS A 432 9.83 -3.86 3.51
C HIS A 432 9.04 -5.19 3.55
N ASN A 433 8.24 -5.41 2.56
CA ASN A 433 7.46 -6.67 2.53
C ASN A 433 8.38 -7.90 2.54
N LYS A 434 9.39 -7.80 1.80
CA LYS A 434 10.31 -8.96 1.78
C LYS A 434 10.99 -9.15 3.14
N PHE A 435 11.34 -8.00 3.70
CA PHE A 435 11.90 -8.05 5.05
C PHE A 435 10.93 -8.74 6.02
N CYS A 436 9.74 -8.36 5.95
CA CYS A 436 8.75 -8.95 6.88
C CYS A 436 8.62 -10.47 6.65
N ILE A 437 8.59 -10.82 5.41
CA ILE A 437 8.44 -12.27 5.09
C ILE A 437 9.69 -13.03 5.59
N ARG A 438 10.78 -12.35 5.53
CA ARG A 438 12.03 -13.00 5.98
C ARG A 438 12.05 -13.11 7.51
N MET A 439 11.65 -12.13 8.00
CA MET A 439 11.61 -12.16 9.47
C MET A 439 10.71 -13.30 9.98
N LYS A 440 9.62 -13.48 9.29
CA LYS A 440 8.71 -14.56 9.72
C LYS A 440 9.36 -15.94 9.52
N SER A 441 10.07 -16.02 8.48
CA SER A 441 10.77 -17.30 8.24
C SER A 441 11.89 -17.51 9.26
N HIS A 442 12.71 -16.39 9.51
CA HIS A 442 13.79 -16.48 10.52
C HIS A 442 13.24 -16.86 11.90
N ASN A 443 12.01 -16.45 12.15
CA ASN A 443 11.47 -16.71 13.50
C ASN A 443 10.73 -18.06 13.55
N GLN A 444 10.89 -18.97 12.48
CA GLN A 444 10.28 -20.31 12.40
C GLN A 444 8.76 -20.23 12.43
N MET A 445 8.15 -19.08 11.97
CA MET A 445 6.67 -18.91 11.95
C MET A 445 6.07 -19.63 10.73
N VAL A 446 6.76 -19.80 9.68
CA VAL A 446 6.20 -20.35 8.43
C VAL A 446 5.87 -21.84 8.63
N ASP A 447 6.75 -22.55 9.32
CA ASP A 447 6.49 -23.99 9.55
C ASP A 447 5.26 -24.20 10.43
N LYS A 448 5.29 -23.36 11.48
CA LYS A 448 4.11 -23.48 12.37
C LYS A 448 2.81 -23.12 11.61
N LEU A 449 2.88 -22.08 10.84
CA LEU A 449 1.68 -21.67 10.07
C LEU A 449 1.26 -22.78 9.10
N SER A 450 2.20 -23.40 8.48
CA SER A 450 1.87 -24.48 7.51
C SER A 450 1.14 -25.62 8.21
N HIS A 451 1.56 -26.01 9.39
CA HIS A 451 0.90 -27.11 10.12
C HIS A 451 -0.53 -26.73 10.53
N ILE A 452 -0.62 -25.50 11.03
CA ILE A 452 -1.96 -25.05 11.48
C ILE A 452 -2.89 -24.94 10.27
N TYR A 453 -2.34 -24.43 9.20
CA TYR A 453 -3.20 -24.22 8.02
C TYR A 453 -3.64 -25.57 7.43
N ASN A 454 -2.69 -26.51 7.33
CA ASN A 454 -3.08 -27.83 6.76
C ASN A 454 -4.21 -28.48 7.56
N GLU A 455 -4.18 -28.29 8.89
CA GLU A 455 -5.28 -28.84 9.71
C GLU A 455 -6.58 -28.03 9.49
N TYR A 456 -6.38 -26.72 9.35
CA TYR A 456 -7.56 -25.87 9.07
C TYR A 456 -8.16 -26.20 7.70
N ALA A 457 -7.34 -26.42 6.72
CA ALA A 457 -7.84 -26.67 5.35
C ALA A 457 -8.59 -28.01 5.29
N GLU A 458 -8.15 -29.03 6.07
CA GLU A 458 -8.88 -30.31 6.11
C GLU A 458 -10.33 -30.12 6.56
N LEU A 459 -10.51 -29.08 7.20
CA LEU A 459 -11.89 -28.82 7.67
C LEU A 459 -12.76 -28.22 6.54
N LEU A 460 -12.17 -27.35 5.87
CA LEU A 460 -12.94 -26.72 4.78
C LEU A 460 -13.17 -27.70 3.63
N ALA A 461 -12.45 -28.84 3.78
CA ALA A 461 -12.58 -29.83 2.68
C ALA A 461 -13.94 -30.54 2.74
N LYS A 462 -14.67 -30.66 1.69
CA LYS A 462 -16.05 -31.17 1.42
C LYS A 462 -16.25 -32.56 2.02
N ASP A 463 -15.16 -33.41 2.37
CA ASP A 463 -15.27 -34.79 2.92
C ASP A 463 -15.22 -34.77 4.45
N SER A 464 -15.22 -33.48 5.02
CA SER A 464 -15.13 -33.38 6.50
C SER A 464 -16.51 -33.06 7.10
N GLN A 465 -17.07 -33.78 8.20
CA GLN A 465 -18.29 -33.67 9.01
C GLN A 465 -18.67 -32.20 9.22
N ASP A 466 -19.99 -31.79 8.98
CA ASP A 466 -20.58 -30.46 9.28
C ASP A 466 -20.11 -29.93 10.64
N PHE A 467 -19.17 -29.06 10.59
CA PHE A 467 -18.66 -28.48 11.86
C PHE A 467 -19.46 -27.21 12.19
N ASP A 468 -19.90 -27.08 13.49
CA ASP A 468 -20.78 -26.00 14.03
C ASP A 468 -19.92 -24.79 14.42
N VAL A 469 -18.57 -24.70 13.90
CA VAL A 469 -17.80 -23.56 14.43
C VAL A 469 -17.36 -22.69 13.25
N LEU A 470 -17.23 -21.35 13.47
CA LEU A 470 -16.76 -20.41 12.44
C LEU A 470 -15.25 -20.55 12.19
N PRO A 471 -14.78 -20.24 10.94
CA PRO A 471 -13.36 -20.41 10.58
C PRO A 471 -12.43 -19.69 11.57
N ARG A 472 -12.79 -18.53 11.99
CA ARG A 472 -11.91 -17.80 12.94
C ARG A 472 -11.79 -18.57 14.27
N GLU A 473 -12.93 -19.01 14.85
CA GLU A 473 -12.91 -19.73 16.14
C GLU A 473 -12.08 -21.02 16.05
N ARG A 474 -12.20 -21.56 14.95
CA ARG A 474 -11.42 -22.79 14.80
C ARG A 474 -9.92 -22.48 14.71
N TRP A 475 -9.71 -21.54 13.90
CA TRP A 475 -8.29 -21.15 13.84
C TRP A 475 -7.75 -20.84 15.25
N TRP A 476 -8.52 -20.16 16.03
CA TRP A 476 -8.09 -19.87 17.42
C TRP A 476 -7.86 -21.14 18.21
N LYS A 477 -8.75 -22.11 18.01
CA LYS A 477 -8.56 -23.39 18.74
C LYS A 477 -7.29 -24.10 18.27
N LEU A 478 -7.08 -24.00 16.92
CA LEU A 478 -5.89 -24.69 16.39
C LEU A 478 -4.62 -23.98 16.87
N GLU A 479 -4.78 -22.70 16.84
CA GLU A 479 -3.63 -21.96 17.36
C GLU A 479 -3.37 -22.30 18.84
N ALA A 480 -4.48 -22.39 19.59
CA ALA A 480 -4.33 -22.76 21.02
C ALA A 480 -3.74 -24.17 21.16
N GLU A 481 -4.13 -25.09 20.20
CA GLU A 481 -3.61 -26.48 20.26
C GLU A 481 -2.13 -26.50 19.89
N HIS A 482 -1.71 -25.44 18.95
CA HIS A 482 -0.29 -25.34 18.57
C HIS A 482 0.35 -24.15 19.26
N SER A 483 0.33 -23.98 20.45
CA SER A 483 0.69 -22.77 21.22
C SER A 483 2.20 -22.74 21.47
N SER A 484 2.99 -23.87 21.14
CA SER A 484 4.45 -23.90 21.36
C SER A 484 5.19 -23.30 20.14
N GLY A 485 6.39 -22.57 20.45
CA GLY A 485 7.14 -21.98 19.32
C GLY A 485 6.74 -20.50 19.10
N PRO A 486 7.09 -19.86 17.93
CA PRO A 486 6.89 -18.43 17.72
C PRO A 486 5.39 -18.07 17.64
N SER A 487 5.12 -16.89 18.26
CA SER A 487 3.74 -16.37 18.11
C SER A 487 3.46 -16.01 16.64
N LEU A 488 2.10 -16.37 16.25
CA LEU A 488 1.76 -16.03 14.85
C LEU A 488 1.49 -14.54 14.71
N LEU A 489 1.29 -13.91 15.95
CA LEU A 489 1.11 -12.44 15.90
C LEU A 489 2.46 -11.75 15.93
N GLY A 490 2.94 -11.39 14.67
CA GLY A 490 4.27 -10.74 14.55
C GLY A 490 4.24 -9.31 15.11
N ASP A 491 5.09 -8.98 16.17
CA ASP A 491 5.26 -7.58 16.64
C ASP A 491 6.13 -6.80 15.66
N ASN A 492 5.84 -6.92 14.32
CA ASN A 492 6.83 -6.17 13.51
C ASN A 492 6.45 -4.67 13.48
N THR A 493 7.49 -3.90 13.93
CA THR A 493 7.31 -2.43 13.86
C THR A 493 7.21 -1.96 12.40
N GLN A 494 6.04 -1.42 12.11
CA GLN A 494 5.88 -0.85 10.75
C GLN A 494 6.89 0.29 10.52
N TRP A 495 7.51 0.12 9.22
CA TRP A 495 8.47 1.21 8.93
C TRP A 495 7.71 2.51 8.65
N PRO A 496 8.21 3.63 9.28
CA PRO A 496 7.58 4.91 8.95
C PRO A 496 7.70 5.23 7.44
N HIS A 497 6.67 5.97 7.02
CA HIS A 497 6.61 6.29 5.57
C HIS A 497 7.88 7.04 5.13
N THR A 498 8.35 7.81 5.93
CA THR A 498 9.55 8.59 5.55
C THR A 498 10.76 7.67 5.34
N VAL A 499 10.84 6.66 6.19
CA VAL A 499 11.98 5.72 6.06
C VAL A 499 11.81 4.90 4.77
N VAL A 500 10.64 4.53 4.46
CA VAL A 500 10.41 3.70 3.25
C VAL A 500 10.76 4.52 2.01
N VAL A 501 10.34 5.78 1.96
CA VAL A 501 10.58 6.59 0.75
C VAL A 501 12.08 6.91 0.64
N GLU A 502 12.73 7.19 1.75
CA GLU A 502 14.17 7.49 1.69
C GLU A 502 14.97 6.29 1.18
N LEU A 503 14.68 5.15 1.78
CA LEU A 503 15.33 3.93 1.28
C LEU A 503 15.07 3.75 -0.22
N GLY A 504 13.85 3.92 -0.57
CA GLY A 504 13.49 3.79 -2.00
C GLY A 504 14.27 4.79 -2.88
N THR A 505 14.39 6.03 -2.42
CA THR A 505 15.12 7.04 -3.23
C THR A 505 16.59 6.64 -3.38
N TYR A 506 17.11 6.18 -2.33
CA TYR A 506 18.52 5.71 -2.41
C TYR A 506 18.67 4.58 -3.42
N LEU A 507 17.73 3.67 -3.38
CA LEU A 507 17.81 2.54 -4.33
C LEU A 507 17.68 3.03 -5.78
N VAL A 508 16.81 3.97 -5.95
CA VAL A 508 16.66 4.50 -7.33
C VAL A 508 17.97 5.20 -7.74
N ASP A 509 18.53 5.91 -6.78
CA ASP A 509 19.82 6.58 -7.10
C ASP A 509 20.88 5.57 -7.51
N LEU A 510 20.90 4.44 -6.80
CA LEU A 510 21.88 3.40 -7.18
C LEU A 510 21.59 2.86 -8.60
N MET A 511 20.30 2.79 -8.88
CA MET A 511 19.94 2.29 -10.23
C MET A 511 20.37 3.28 -11.31
N VAL A 512 20.15 4.51 -11.02
CA VAL A 512 20.47 5.55 -12.03
C VAL A 512 21.99 5.61 -12.22
N LYS A 513 22.83 5.41 -11.15
CA LYS A 513 24.29 5.59 -11.24
C LYS A 513 24.96 4.35 -11.84
N HIS A 514 24.29 3.18 -11.60
CA HIS A 514 25.14 2.00 -11.90
C HIS A 514 24.54 1.21 -13.06
N MET A 515 23.32 1.50 -13.46
CA MET A 515 22.75 0.74 -14.60
C MET A 515 23.10 1.45 -15.91
N LYS A 516 24.05 0.77 -16.69
CA LYS A 516 24.53 1.41 -17.92
C LYS A 516 24.35 0.46 -19.12
N VAL A 517 23.97 1.07 -20.17
CA VAL A 517 23.80 0.23 -21.38
C VAL A 517 24.69 0.81 -22.49
N ASN A 518 25.12 -0.09 -23.31
CA ASN A 518 26.00 0.33 -24.42
C ASN A 518 25.23 1.16 -25.47
N SER A 519 25.72 2.36 -25.76
CA SER A 519 25.06 3.34 -26.65
C SER A 519 25.07 2.85 -28.09
N ASP A 520 25.90 1.75 -28.44
CA ASP A 520 25.96 1.33 -29.86
C ASP A 520 25.45 -0.10 -30.03
N ILE A 521 24.55 -0.61 -29.16
CA ILE A 521 24.02 -1.99 -29.29
C ILE A 521 23.28 -2.13 -30.62
N LEU A 522 23.02 -1.00 -31.36
CA LEU A 522 22.26 -1.16 -32.62
C LEU A 522 23.15 -0.79 -33.81
N ASN A 523 24.57 -0.32 -33.57
CA ASN A 523 25.53 -0.04 -34.66
C ASN A 523 26.94 -0.49 -34.25
N PRO A 524 27.50 -1.67 -34.81
CA PRO A 524 28.75 -2.33 -34.39
C PRO A 524 29.98 -1.55 -34.86
N ALA A 525 29.90 -0.24 -35.44
CA ALA A 525 31.06 0.38 -36.13
C ALA A 525 31.64 1.51 -35.27
N ASN A 526 31.25 1.73 -33.87
CA ASN A 526 31.82 2.83 -33.07
C ASN A 526 32.20 2.33 -31.67
N ASP A 527 33.31 2.88 -31.01
CA ASP A 527 33.86 2.66 -29.66
C ASP A 527 32.75 2.62 -28.60
N ARG A 528 32.64 1.47 -27.78
CA ARG A 528 31.71 1.04 -26.72
C ARG A 528 31.63 2.10 -25.62
N LYS A 529 30.66 3.15 -25.77
CA LYS A 529 30.44 4.11 -24.65
C LYS A 529 29.22 3.68 -23.83
N PHE A 530 29.45 3.46 -22.47
CA PHE A 530 28.34 3.08 -21.57
C PHE A 530 27.55 4.33 -21.15
N ILE A 531 26.24 4.22 -21.51
CA ILE A 531 25.34 5.33 -21.09
C ILE A 531 24.36 4.82 -20.03
N PRO A 532 23.97 5.72 -19.14
CA PRO A 532 23.00 5.30 -18.12
C PRO A 532 21.66 4.88 -18.76
N VAL A 533 21.04 3.88 -18.09
CA VAL A 533 19.75 3.35 -18.60
C VAL A 533 18.61 4.23 -18.09
N LEU A 534 18.80 4.86 -16.98
CA LEU A 534 17.75 5.70 -16.40
C LEU A 534 18.25 7.13 -16.24
N TYR A 535 17.26 8.09 -16.49
CA TYR A 535 17.62 9.51 -16.31
C TYR A 535 16.59 10.18 -15.38
N HIS A 536 17.26 11.00 -14.62
CA HIS A 536 16.38 11.84 -13.78
C HIS A 536 16.10 13.18 -14.50
N MET A 537 14.75 13.43 -14.63
CA MET A 537 14.34 14.67 -15.32
C MET A 537 13.29 15.39 -14.48
N TYR A 538 13.14 16.74 -14.88
CA TYR A 538 12.07 17.50 -14.19
C TYR A 538 10.95 17.83 -15.18
N THR A 539 9.77 17.51 -14.66
CA THR A 539 8.61 17.94 -15.48
C THR A 539 7.67 18.79 -14.62
N PHE A 540 6.96 19.75 -15.39
CA PHE A 540 6.00 20.59 -14.63
C PHE A 540 4.59 19.98 -14.74
N ARG A 541 4.16 19.43 -13.61
CA ARG A 541 2.72 19.08 -13.56
C ARG A 541 1.93 20.20 -12.89
N SER A 542 1.18 20.91 -13.80
CA SER A 542 0.48 22.15 -13.43
C SER A 542 1.47 23.28 -13.14
N ASN A 543 1.65 23.67 -11.79
CA ASN A 543 2.63 24.74 -11.49
C ASN A 543 3.75 24.21 -10.61
N LYS A 544 3.81 22.84 -10.47
CA LYS A 544 4.82 22.31 -9.53
C LYS A 544 5.83 21.45 -10.31
N GLN A 545 7.04 21.76 -10.00
CA GLN A 545 8.12 20.96 -10.62
C GLN A 545 8.24 19.59 -9.93
N VAL A 546 8.11 18.56 -10.76
CA VAL A 546 8.15 17.21 -10.15
C VAL A 546 9.30 16.43 -10.81
N GLY A 547 10.15 15.78 -9.87
CA GLY A 547 11.22 14.91 -10.39
C GLY A 547 10.66 13.63 -11.02
N PHE A 548 11.25 13.29 -12.10
CA PHE A 548 10.70 12.19 -12.92
C PHE A 548 11.84 11.30 -13.40
N ILE A 549 11.69 9.87 -13.24
CA ILE A 549 12.72 8.95 -13.76
C ILE A 549 12.26 8.35 -15.09
N LYS A 550 13.16 8.55 -16.08
CA LYS A 550 12.79 8.07 -17.42
C LYS A 550 13.86 7.11 -17.94
N PRO A 551 13.27 5.96 -18.54
CA PRO A 551 14.26 5.05 -19.12
C PRO A 551 14.76 5.54 -20.49
N HIS A 552 16.05 5.18 -20.73
CA HIS A 552 16.57 5.51 -22.07
C HIS A 552 15.80 4.79 -23.18
N PRO A 553 15.51 5.40 -24.35
CA PRO A 553 14.71 4.84 -25.46
C PRO A 553 15.31 3.51 -25.96
N ILE A 554 16.62 3.33 -25.80
CA ILE A 554 17.24 2.06 -26.25
C ILE A 554 16.67 0.89 -25.46
N LEU A 555 16.51 1.12 -24.17
CA LEU A 555 15.89 0.05 -23.34
C LEU A 555 14.46 -0.25 -23.82
N THR A 556 13.73 0.79 -24.12
CA THR A 556 12.33 0.55 -24.58
C THR A 556 12.33 -0.18 -25.93
N GLN A 557 13.31 0.23 -26.73
CA GLN A 557 13.40 -0.44 -28.04
C GLN A 557 13.83 -1.91 -27.87
N MET A 558 14.77 -2.12 -26.99
CA MET A 558 15.22 -3.51 -26.72
C MET A 558 14.06 -4.35 -26.17
N GLN A 559 13.32 -3.77 -25.29
CA GLN A 559 12.17 -4.52 -24.71
C GLN A 559 11.12 -4.79 -25.79
N GLN A 560 10.93 -3.79 -26.65
CA GLN A 560 9.94 -4.01 -27.73
C GLN A 560 10.43 -5.09 -28.69
N ASP A 561 11.82 -5.12 -28.97
CA ASP A 561 12.38 -6.14 -29.88
C ASP A 561 12.39 -7.52 -29.22
N ALA A 562 12.62 -7.47 -27.88
CA ALA A 562 12.73 -8.76 -27.14
C ALA A 562 11.36 -9.46 -27.10
N MET A 563 10.23 -8.70 -27.48
CA MET A 563 8.86 -9.26 -27.51
C MET A 563 8.64 -10.23 -26.35
N GLU A 564 8.98 -9.75 -25.15
CA GLU A 564 8.76 -10.68 -24.01
C GLU A 564 7.29 -11.10 -23.93
N THR A 565 7.15 -12.39 -23.81
CA THR A 565 5.78 -12.93 -23.89
C THR A 565 5.26 -13.23 -22.46
N THR A 566 6.11 -12.85 -21.43
CA THR A 566 5.65 -13.19 -20.07
C THR A 566 5.56 -11.91 -19.22
N LEU A 567 4.45 -11.87 -18.30
CA LEU A 567 4.31 -10.79 -17.29
C LEU A 567 4.60 -11.33 -15.89
N THR A 568 5.26 -10.45 -15.13
CA THR A 568 5.59 -10.90 -13.76
C THR A 568 4.84 -10.02 -12.73
N PHE A 569 4.18 -10.75 -11.78
CA PHE A 569 3.44 -10.01 -10.75
C PHE A 569 3.92 -10.45 -9.36
N ASP A 570 3.75 -9.38 -8.46
CA ASP A 570 3.96 -9.81 -7.05
C ASP A 570 2.86 -10.78 -6.60
N SER A 571 3.20 -11.66 -5.66
CA SER A 571 2.26 -12.73 -5.26
C SER A 571 0.99 -12.16 -4.63
N TYR A 572 1.11 -10.98 -3.90
CA TYR A 572 -0.08 -10.50 -3.14
C TYR A 572 -1.06 -9.80 -4.08
N VAL A 573 -0.64 -9.57 -5.32
CA VAL A 573 -1.59 -8.92 -6.26
C VAL A 573 -2.34 -9.98 -7.07
N MET A 574 -1.92 -11.27 -6.86
CA MET A 574 -2.63 -12.38 -7.54
C MET A 574 -3.66 -13.01 -6.58
N PRO A 575 -4.76 -13.58 -7.16
CA PRO A 575 -5.69 -14.32 -6.29
C PRO A 575 -5.00 -15.51 -5.61
N MET A 576 -5.56 -15.92 -4.40
CA MET A 576 -4.94 -17.05 -3.68
C MET A 576 -5.39 -18.39 -4.25
N LEU A 577 -4.49 -19.27 -4.26
CA LEU A 577 -4.81 -20.62 -4.81
C LEU A 577 -5.30 -21.54 -3.70
N CYS A 578 -5.35 -20.97 -2.53
CA CYS A 578 -5.94 -21.69 -1.40
C CYS A 578 -6.81 -20.73 -0.57
N PRO A 579 -7.69 -21.36 0.29
CA PRO A 579 -8.50 -20.47 1.12
C PRO A 579 -7.64 -19.56 2.00
N PRO A 580 -8.09 -18.29 2.09
CA PRO A 580 -7.29 -17.32 2.84
C PRO A 580 -7.25 -17.64 4.34
N VAL A 581 -6.16 -17.14 5.00
CA VAL A 581 -6.10 -17.23 6.47
C VAL A 581 -7.19 -16.33 7.08
N PRO A 582 -7.98 -16.89 7.98
CA PRO A 582 -9.07 -16.10 8.53
C PRO A 582 -8.57 -14.90 9.36
N TRP A 583 -9.28 -13.81 9.18
CA TRP A 583 -8.96 -12.67 10.06
C TRP A 583 -9.24 -13.00 11.53
N THR A 584 -8.15 -12.88 12.43
CA THR A 584 -8.34 -13.12 13.90
C THR A 584 -8.13 -11.83 14.67
N SER A 585 -7.43 -10.91 13.99
CA SER A 585 -7.23 -9.57 14.59
C SER A 585 -7.04 -8.54 13.47
N ALA A 586 -7.00 -7.26 13.87
CA ALA A 586 -6.84 -6.19 12.86
C ALA A 586 -5.49 -6.28 12.16
N LYS A 587 -4.52 -7.10 12.75
CA LYS A 587 -3.15 -7.14 12.19
C LYS A 587 -2.86 -8.49 11.53
N PHE A 588 -3.80 -9.45 11.76
CA PHE A 588 -3.43 -10.78 11.27
C PHE A 588 -4.62 -11.38 10.52
N GLY A 589 -4.38 -11.69 9.14
CA GLY A 589 -5.45 -12.31 8.33
C GLY A 589 -5.25 -12.01 6.84
N ALA A 590 -5.85 -12.81 5.92
CA ALA A 590 -5.90 -12.60 4.46
C ALA A 590 -4.84 -13.46 3.76
N TYR A 591 -3.55 -12.99 3.65
CA TYR A 591 -2.54 -13.79 2.95
C TYR A 591 -1.77 -14.64 3.96
N LEU A 592 -1.05 -15.66 3.46
CA LEU A 592 -0.34 -16.59 4.39
C LEU A 592 0.88 -15.89 5.00
N LEU A 593 1.62 -15.16 4.14
CA LEU A 593 2.88 -14.64 4.72
C LEU A 593 2.94 -13.13 4.57
N THR A 594 2.31 -12.62 3.50
CA THR A 594 2.38 -11.16 3.30
C THR A 594 1.45 -10.43 4.28
N PRO A 595 2.08 -9.42 4.94
CA PRO A 595 1.25 -8.66 5.88
C PRO A 595 0.17 -7.83 5.14
N THR A 596 -0.98 -7.95 5.77
CA THR A 596 -2.09 -7.22 5.12
C THR A 596 -2.87 -6.44 6.20
N LYS A 597 -3.10 -5.23 5.79
CA LYS A 597 -3.89 -4.42 6.75
C LYS A 597 -5.39 -4.67 6.56
N MET A 598 -6.00 -4.75 7.79
CA MET A 598 -7.47 -5.00 7.71
C MET A 598 -8.17 -3.78 7.09
N MET A 599 -7.74 -2.51 7.47
CA MET A 599 -8.36 -1.29 6.92
C MET A 599 -7.36 -0.60 5.97
N ARG A 600 -7.92 -0.30 4.81
CA ARG A 600 -7.06 0.39 3.82
C ARG A 600 -6.92 1.87 4.21
N THR A 601 -5.75 2.23 4.66
CA THR A 601 -5.58 3.66 5.00
C THR A 601 -4.50 4.26 4.08
N VAL A 602 -4.83 5.59 3.90
CA VAL A 602 -3.78 6.30 3.12
C VAL A 602 -2.45 6.26 3.90
N VAL A 603 -1.43 6.07 3.18
CA VAL A 603 -0.08 5.94 3.75
C VAL A 603 0.20 7.08 4.74
N GLY A 604 0.48 6.62 6.06
CA GLY A 604 0.86 7.66 7.06
C GLY A 604 -0.30 7.93 8.03
N ALA A 605 -1.51 7.43 7.69
CA ALA A 605 -2.66 7.59 8.63
C ALA A 605 -2.77 6.40 9.56
N ASN A 606 -2.19 6.55 10.79
CA ASN A 606 -2.14 5.38 11.70
C ASN A 606 -3.21 5.49 12.78
N GLN A 607 -3.95 6.58 12.66
CA GLN A 607 -4.92 6.81 13.76
C GLN A 607 -5.96 5.70 13.82
N HIS A 608 -6.30 5.31 12.65
CA HIS A 608 -7.36 4.27 12.65
C HIS A 608 -6.81 2.93 13.14
N GLU A 609 -5.62 2.65 12.69
CA GLU A 609 -5.02 1.39 13.16
C GLU A 609 -4.86 1.38 14.69
N ILE A 610 -4.49 2.48 15.19
CA ILE A 610 -4.31 2.57 16.67
C ILE A 610 -5.66 2.40 17.37
N LEU A 611 -6.64 2.99 16.72
CA LEU A 611 -7.99 2.86 17.32
C LEU A 611 -8.47 1.40 17.29
N LEU A 612 -8.14 0.73 16.26
CA LEU A 612 -8.59 -0.68 16.16
C LEU A 612 -7.84 -1.54 17.18
N GLU A 613 -6.63 -1.10 17.52
CA GLU A 613 -5.84 -1.91 18.49
C GLU A 613 -6.34 -1.68 19.91
N LYS A 614 -6.85 -0.53 20.13
CA LYS A 614 -7.34 -0.24 21.50
C LYS A 614 -8.68 -0.91 21.76
N CYS A 615 -9.28 -1.39 20.68
CA CYS A 615 -10.62 -2.00 20.85
C CYS A 615 -10.50 -3.44 21.36
N GLN A 616 -11.56 -3.77 22.20
CA GLN A 616 -11.57 -5.19 22.64
C GLN A 616 -11.82 -6.12 21.44
N ASP A 617 -11.10 -7.20 21.42
CA ASP A 617 -11.20 -8.12 20.28
C ASP A 617 -12.64 -8.62 20.08
N ALA A 618 -13.39 -8.74 21.15
CA ALA A 618 -14.76 -9.29 21.05
C ALA A 618 -15.67 -8.36 20.24
N ASP A 619 -15.30 -7.11 20.25
CA ASP A 619 -16.17 -6.14 19.55
C ASP A 619 -15.99 -6.24 18.03
N LEU A 620 -14.90 -6.84 17.57
CA LEU A 620 -14.64 -6.84 16.11
C LEU A 620 -14.92 -8.20 15.51
N HIS A 621 -15.40 -9.15 16.28
CA HIS A 621 -15.54 -10.54 15.80
C HIS A 621 -16.50 -10.61 14.61
N ALA A 622 -17.58 -9.90 14.77
CA ALA A 622 -18.55 -10.00 13.66
C ALA A 622 -17.97 -9.43 12.36
N VAL A 623 -17.22 -8.39 12.53
CA VAL A 623 -16.62 -7.76 11.33
C VAL A 623 -15.57 -8.69 10.73
N LEU A 624 -14.77 -9.25 11.58
CA LEU A 624 -13.73 -10.17 11.08
C LEU A 624 -14.35 -11.41 10.42
N ASP A 625 -15.38 -11.89 11.03
CA ASP A 625 -16.02 -13.12 10.46
C ASP A 625 -16.67 -12.80 9.11
N SER A 626 -17.20 -11.63 9.02
CA SER A 626 -17.80 -11.30 7.72
C SER A 626 -16.74 -11.23 6.62
N LEU A 627 -15.56 -10.65 6.91
CA LEU A 627 -14.49 -10.61 5.90
C LEU A 627 -14.02 -12.02 5.54
N ASN A 628 -13.94 -12.84 6.62
CA ASN A 628 -13.52 -14.24 6.36
C ASN A 628 -14.51 -14.97 5.45
N GLN A 629 -15.73 -14.69 5.64
CA GLN A 629 -16.74 -15.36 4.80
C GLN A 629 -16.62 -14.90 3.33
N LEU A 630 -16.46 -13.62 3.17
CA LEU A 630 -16.32 -13.13 1.78
C LEU A 630 -15.07 -13.71 1.12
N GLY A 631 -14.00 -13.82 1.89
CA GLY A 631 -12.72 -14.34 1.34
C GLY A 631 -12.76 -15.83 1.08
N ASN A 632 -13.72 -16.55 1.71
CA ASN A 632 -13.72 -18.02 1.59
C ASN A 632 -14.56 -18.47 0.39
N ALA A 633 -15.13 -17.45 -0.29
CA ALA A 633 -15.86 -17.85 -1.52
C ALA A 633 -14.87 -18.26 -2.61
N ALA A 634 -15.08 -19.53 -3.11
CA ALA A 634 -14.14 -20.06 -4.13
C ALA A 634 -14.65 -19.71 -5.54
N TRP A 635 -13.62 -19.29 -6.39
CA TRP A 635 -13.97 -18.86 -7.75
C TRP A 635 -13.26 -19.75 -8.78
N ARG A 636 -13.87 -19.77 -9.98
CA ARG A 636 -13.20 -20.37 -11.15
C ARG A 636 -13.53 -19.53 -12.40
N ILE A 637 -12.70 -19.88 -13.46
CA ILE A 637 -12.87 -19.03 -14.67
C ILE A 637 -13.86 -19.70 -15.63
N ASN A 638 -14.78 -18.80 -16.16
CA ASN A 638 -15.61 -19.28 -17.28
C ASN A 638 -14.78 -19.35 -18.57
N GLN A 639 -14.38 -20.57 -18.85
CA GLN A 639 -13.32 -20.74 -19.86
C GLN A 639 -13.84 -20.42 -21.26
N PRO A 640 -15.02 -20.89 -21.61
CA PRO A 640 -15.51 -20.58 -22.97
C PRO A 640 -15.65 -19.07 -23.19
N LEU A 641 -16.09 -18.41 -22.20
CA LEU A 641 -16.27 -16.94 -22.38
C LEU A 641 -14.89 -16.25 -22.43
N LEU A 642 -13.99 -16.72 -21.62
CA LEU A 642 -12.65 -16.12 -21.67
C LEU A 642 -12.03 -16.26 -23.06
N ASP A 643 -12.24 -17.41 -23.76
CA ASP A 643 -11.68 -17.61 -25.11
C ASP A 643 -12.26 -16.61 -26.11
N ILE A 644 -13.53 -16.38 -25.90
CA ILE A 644 -14.18 -15.43 -26.84
C ILE A 644 -13.62 -14.01 -26.61
N ILE A 645 -13.49 -13.67 -25.36
CA ILE A 645 -13.03 -12.29 -25.05
C ILE A 645 -11.57 -12.13 -25.51
N ILE A 646 -10.78 -13.18 -25.31
CA ILE A 646 -9.36 -13.06 -25.72
C ILE A 646 -9.27 -13.00 -27.25
N SER A 647 -10.20 -13.75 -27.90
CA SER A 647 -10.18 -13.71 -29.38
C SER A 647 -10.52 -12.30 -29.89
N VAL A 648 -11.48 -11.64 -29.22
CA VAL A 648 -11.87 -10.28 -29.64
C VAL A 648 -10.75 -9.29 -29.27
N PHE A 649 -10.15 -9.55 -28.12
CA PHE A 649 -9.07 -8.66 -27.67
C PHE A 649 -7.87 -8.74 -28.61
N ASN A 650 -7.45 -9.93 -29.10
CA ASN A 650 -6.28 -10.09 -30.00
C ASN A 650 -6.60 -9.62 -31.42
N ASP A 651 -7.85 -9.48 -31.77
CA ASP A 651 -8.16 -8.97 -33.12
C ASP A 651 -8.16 -7.44 -33.10
N LYS A 652 -9.36 -6.69 -33.06
CA LYS A 652 -9.34 -5.22 -33.11
C LYS A 652 -10.05 -4.65 -31.88
N GLY A 653 -10.23 -5.58 -30.93
CA GLY A 653 -11.05 -5.07 -29.80
C GLY A 653 -12.47 -4.70 -30.22
N ASN A 654 -13.34 -4.32 -29.24
CA ASN A 654 -14.74 -3.93 -29.51
C ASN A 654 -15.21 -2.92 -28.46
N GLU A 655 -15.42 -1.70 -28.95
CA GLU A 655 -15.79 -0.62 -28.01
C GLU A 655 -17.15 -0.88 -27.37
N LYS A 656 -18.05 -1.52 -28.09
CA LYS A 656 -19.39 -1.77 -27.53
C LYS A 656 -19.35 -2.80 -26.40
N LEU A 657 -18.40 -3.65 -26.51
CA LEU A 657 -18.31 -4.68 -25.46
C LEU A 657 -17.26 -4.29 -24.42
N ASP A 658 -16.75 -3.05 -24.60
CA ASP A 658 -15.78 -2.49 -23.64
C ASP A 658 -14.49 -3.31 -23.62
N ILE A 659 -14.16 -3.82 -24.75
CA ILE A 659 -12.85 -4.47 -24.94
C ILE A 659 -11.98 -3.53 -25.78
N PRO A 660 -10.88 -3.07 -25.11
CA PRO A 660 -10.09 -1.99 -25.70
C PRO A 660 -9.33 -2.44 -26.95
N PRO A 661 -9.33 -1.52 -28.00
CA PRO A 661 -8.61 -1.82 -29.24
C PRO A 661 -7.09 -1.64 -29.10
N PRO A 662 -6.37 -2.28 -30.04
CA PRO A 662 -4.92 -2.06 -30.03
C PRO A 662 -4.54 -0.67 -30.55
N ASN A 663 -3.23 -0.30 -30.30
CA ASN A 663 -2.77 1.06 -30.70
C ASN A 663 -2.86 1.26 -32.22
N SER A 664 -2.96 0.19 -32.94
CA SER A 664 -3.10 0.32 -34.40
C SER A 664 -4.41 1.00 -34.80
N GLU A 665 -5.40 1.03 -33.90
CA GLU A 665 -6.71 1.61 -34.23
C GLU A 665 -6.80 3.04 -33.68
N ALA A 666 -5.68 3.51 -33.07
CA ALA A 666 -5.71 4.85 -32.47
C ALA A 666 -5.64 5.91 -33.57
N PRO A 667 -6.30 7.17 -33.25
CA PRO A 667 -6.27 8.24 -34.25
C PRO A 667 -4.83 8.57 -34.70
N LYS A 668 -4.71 8.66 -36.08
CA LYS A 668 -3.36 8.96 -36.61
C LYS A 668 -2.96 10.40 -36.24
N ILE A 669 -1.79 10.43 -35.57
CA ILE A 669 -1.29 11.78 -35.20
C ILE A 669 -0.63 12.41 -36.44
N LEU A 670 -1.39 13.38 -37.10
CA LEU A 670 -0.87 14.02 -38.32
C LEU A 670 0.32 14.92 -37.98
N ARG A 671 1.51 14.56 -38.49
CA ARG A 671 2.70 15.41 -38.29
C ARG A 671 2.77 16.48 -39.40
N TYR A 672 2.50 17.72 -38.93
CA TYR A 672 2.52 18.78 -39.97
C TYR A 672 3.94 19.31 -40.16
N SER A 673 4.49 19.31 -41.49
CA SER A 673 5.81 19.90 -41.82
C SER A 673 5.81 21.42 -41.58
N GLN A 674 6.88 21.94 -41.02
CA GLN A 674 7.12 23.37 -40.68
C GLN A 674 6.79 24.28 -41.88
N GLN A 675 6.77 23.83 -43.08
CA GLN A 675 6.44 24.57 -44.31
C GLN A 675 4.92 24.63 -44.53
N ASP A 676 4.06 23.80 -43.98
CA ASP A 676 2.57 23.72 -44.03
C ASP A 676 1.96 24.54 -42.88
N LEU A 677 2.69 24.84 -41.80
CA LEU A 677 2.22 25.57 -40.60
C LEU A 677 2.41 27.08 -40.81
N ALA A 678 3.34 27.45 -41.82
CA ALA A 678 3.61 28.86 -42.14
C ALA A 678 2.50 29.44 -43.02
N THR A 679 1.57 28.59 -43.58
CA THR A 679 0.49 29.00 -44.51
C THR A 679 -0.84 29.07 -43.75
N TYR A 680 -0.90 28.76 -42.41
CA TYR A 680 -2.17 28.68 -41.68
C TYR A 680 -2.33 29.91 -40.79
N SER A 681 -3.58 30.44 -40.72
CA SER A 681 -3.89 31.53 -39.78
C SER A 681 -3.72 31.09 -38.32
N SER A 682 -3.53 32.08 -37.34
CA SER A 682 -3.35 31.81 -35.89
C SER A 682 -4.53 31.00 -35.32
N ALA A 683 -5.77 31.20 -35.76
CA ALA A 683 -6.95 30.42 -35.32
C ALA A 683 -6.90 28.98 -35.86
N GLU A 684 -6.38 28.79 -37.05
CA GLU A 684 -6.27 27.43 -37.63
C GLU A 684 -5.14 26.64 -36.97
N LYS A 685 -4.10 27.38 -36.58
CA LYS A 685 -3.00 26.72 -35.84
C LYS A 685 -3.48 26.27 -34.45
N ALA A 686 -4.24 27.17 -33.84
CA ALA A 686 -4.80 26.81 -32.51
C ALA A 686 -5.77 25.62 -32.63
N HIS A 687 -6.58 25.63 -33.66
CA HIS A 687 -7.51 24.48 -33.87
C HIS A 687 -6.74 23.19 -34.12
N LEU A 688 -5.69 23.24 -34.90
CA LEU A 688 -4.90 22.02 -35.20
C LEU A 688 -4.17 21.54 -33.96
N LYS A 689 -3.64 22.51 -33.22
CA LYS A 689 -2.99 22.13 -31.95
C LYS A 689 -4.00 21.45 -30.99
N ARG A 690 -5.20 21.97 -30.97
CA ARG A 690 -6.25 21.34 -30.12
C ARG A 690 -6.56 19.92 -30.61
N GLU A 691 -6.60 19.77 -31.93
CA GLU A 691 -6.92 18.43 -32.46
C GLU A 691 -5.77 17.45 -32.17
N LEU A 692 -4.59 17.99 -32.24
CA LEU A 692 -3.43 17.12 -31.94
C LEU A 692 -3.44 16.70 -30.46
N VAL A 693 -3.67 17.65 -29.59
CA VAL A 693 -3.72 17.34 -28.14
C VAL A 693 -4.85 16.34 -27.86
N LYS A 694 -5.94 16.52 -28.54
CA LYS A 694 -7.07 15.57 -28.35
C LYS A 694 -6.69 14.17 -28.85
N ALA A 695 -6.05 14.16 -29.99
CA ALA A 695 -5.67 12.83 -30.54
C ALA A 695 -4.63 12.16 -29.63
N LYS A 696 -3.68 12.91 -29.10
CA LYS A 696 -2.67 12.33 -28.19
C LYS A 696 -3.32 11.83 -26.89
N LYS A 697 -4.24 12.69 -26.44
CA LYS A 697 -4.96 12.27 -25.21
C LYS A 697 -5.72 10.96 -25.45
N LYS A 698 -6.40 10.88 -26.54
CA LYS A 698 -7.16 9.64 -26.85
C LYS A 698 -6.22 8.44 -27.00
N CYS A 699 -5.13 8.62 -27.71
CA CYS A 699 -4.17 7.50 -27.88
C CYS A 699 -3.65 7.03 -26.51
N SER A 700 -3.34 7.96 -25.64
CA SER A 700 -2.86 7.58 -24.29
C SER A 700 -3.94 6.85 -23.48
N GLU A 701 -5.19 7.36 -23.57
CA GLU A 701 -6.30 6.68 -22.84
C GLU A 701 -6.52 5.26 -23.37
N MET A 702 -6.41 5.13 -24.72
CA MET A 702 -6.62 3.78 -25.32
C MET A 702 -5.51 2.82 -24.86
N HIS A 703 -4.34 3.36 -24.86
CA HIS A 703 -3.21 2.49 -24.43
C HIS A 703 -3.37 2.08 -22.97
N SER A 704 -3.78 3.04 -22.12
CA SER A 704 -3.96 2.71 -20.68
C SER A 704 -5.05 1.64 -20.49
N LEU A 705 -6.18 1.81 -21.20
CA LEU A 705 -7.27 0.82 -21.05
C LEU A 705 -6.85 -0.54 -21.60
N ARG A 706 -6.08 -0.51 -22.69
CA ARG A 706 -5.65 -1.80 -23.28
C ARG A 706 -4.68 -2.52 -22.33
N MET A 707 -3.76 -1.78 -21.73
CA MET A 707 -2.81 -2.44 -20.80
C MET A 707 -3.55 -2.98 -19.57
N ASP A 708 -4.48 -2.13 -19.06
CA ASP A 708 -5.30 -2.62 -17.94
C ASP A 708 -5.99 -3.94 -18.30
N ALA A 709 -6.62 -4.02 -19.47
CA ALA A 709 -7.30 -5.26 -19.89
C ALA A 709 -6.30 -6.41 -20.10
N LEU A 710 -5.11 -6.04 -20.60
CA LEU A 710 -4.08 -7.08 -20.81
C LEU A 710 -3.70 -7.74 -19.48
N TYR A 711 -3.48 -6.93 -18.38
CA TYR A 711 -3.15 -7.54 -17.07
C TYR A 711 -4.28 -8.44 -16.58
N LYS A 712 -5.50 -7.96 -16.70
CA LYS A 712 -6.65 -8.72 -16.17
C LYS A 712 -6.85 -10.03 -16.93
N LEU A 713 -6.77 -9.96 -18.28
CA LEU A 713 -7.03 -11.18 -19.09
C LEU A 713 -5.88 -12.17 -18.94
N SER A 714 -4.69 -11.59 -18.80
CA SER A 714 -3.53 -12.51 -18.62
C SER A 714 -3.62 -13.25 -17.29
N ILE A 715 -4.02 -12.49 -16.22
CA ILE A 715 -4.18 -13.19 -14.91
C ILE A 715 -5.32 -14.21 -15.00
N ALA A 716 -6.39 -13.77 -15.68
CA ALA A 716 -7.52 -14.72 -15.84
C ALA A 716 -7.09 -15.97 -16.60
N ASN A 717 -6.28 -15.78 -17.66
CA ASN A 717 -5.80 -16.95 -18.46
C ASN A 717 -4.88 -17.83 -17.62
N HIS A 718 -4.09 -17.20 -16.77
CA HIS A 718 -3.19 -18.00 -15.90
C HIS A 718 -3.98 -18.83 -14.88
N MET A 719 -5.17 -18.29 -14.47
CA MET A 719 -5.97 -19.00 -13.44
C MET A 719 -7.03 -19.87 -14.10
N ARG A 720 -6.95 -20.12 -15.37
CA ARG A 720 -8.01 -20.76 -16.19
C ARG A 720 -8.37 -22.15 -15.64
N ASP A 721 -7.29 -22.88 -15.16
CA ASP A 721 -7.59 -24.28 -14.76
C ASP A 721 -7.49 -24.43 -13.24
N GLU A 722 -7.48 -23.28 -12.57
CA GLU A 722 -7.30 -23.40 -11.10
C GLU A 722 -8.54 -22.85 -10.38
N VAL A 723 -8.77 -23.37 -9.16
CA VAL A 723 -9.73 -22.72 -8.23
C VAL A 723 -8.96 -21.72 -7.36
N PHE A 724 -9.62 -20.60 -7.26
CA PHE A 724 -8.85 -19.60 -6.49
C PHE A 724 -9.80 -18.79 -5.61
N TRP A 725 -9.16 -17.92 -4.63
CA TRP A 725 -9.93 -17.17 -3.63
C TRP A 725 -9.45 -15.71 -3.60
N PHE A 726 -10.47 -14.86 -3.16
CA PHE A 726 -10.08 -13.44 -3.03
C PHE A 726 -10.15 -13.04 -1.54
N PRO A 727 -8.98 -12.89 -0.93
CA PRO A 727 -9.07 -12.31 0.42
C PRO A 727 -9.58 -10.87 0.39
N HIS A 728 -10.34 -10.54 1.48
CA HIS A 728 -10.99 -9.20 1.44
C HIS A 728 -10.41 -8.32 2.54
N ASN A 729 -10.32 -7.05 2.24
CA ASN A 729 -10.07 -6.01 3.26
C ASN A 729 -11.17 -4.94 3.23
N MET A 730 -10.91 -3.82 4.10
CA MET A 730 -12.00 -2.82 4.16
C MET A 730 -11.39 -1.41 4.16
N ASP A 731 -12.22 -0.46 3.64
CA ASP A 731 -11.77 0.94 3.80
C ASP A 731 -12.17 1.49 5.18
N PHE A 732 -11.83 2.82 5.47
CA PHE A 732 -11.99 3.32 6.86
C PHE A 732 -13.47 3.42 7.23
N ARG A 733 -14.34 3.33 6.20
CA ARG A 733 -15.79 3.45 6.51
C ARG A 733 -16.42 2.06 6.69
N GLY A 734 -15.63 0.98 6.42
CA GLY A 734 -16.14 -0.38 6.68
C GLY A 734 -16.53 -1.09 5.37
N ARG A 735 -16.47 -0.44 4.20
CA ARG A 735 -16.77 -1.15 2.92
C ARG A 735 -15.67 -2.16 2.59
N THR A 736 -16.13 -3.20 2.00
CA THR A 736 -15.17 -4.32 1.84
C THR A 736 -14.69 -4.39 0.39
N TYR A 737 -13.35 -4.75 0.22
CA TYR A 737 -12.73 -4.86 -1.10
C TYR A 737 -11.79 -6.09 -1.15
N PRO A 738 -11.84 -6.74 -2.37
CA PRO A 738 -10.80 -7.78 -2.49
C PRO A 738 -9.38 -7.18 -2.46
N CYS A 739 -8.47 -7.95 -1.83
CA CYS A 739 -7.09 -7.44 -1.68
C CYS A 739 -6.38 -7.37 -3.04
N PRO A 740 -6.52 -8.45 -3.98
CA PRO A 740 -5.89 -8.30 -5.30
C PRO A 740 -6.57 -7.21 -6.14
N PRO A 741 -5.72 -6.27 -6.69
CA PRO A 741 -6.30 -5.04 -7.27
C PRO A 741 -6.62 -5.20 -8.76
N TYR A 742 -5.93 -6.10 -9.44
CA TYR A 742 -6.06 -6.06 -10.91
C TYR A 742 -7.26 -6.90 -11.38
N PHE A 743 -7.37 -8.19 -10.90
CA PHE A 743 -8.44 -9.09 -11.37
C PHE A 743 -9.28 -9.54 -10.17
N ASN A 744 -10.62 -9.01 -10.19
CA ASN A 744 -11.56 -9.42 -9.11
C ASN A 744 -13.00 -9.12 -9.52
N HIS A 745 -13.95 -9.58 -8.64
CA HIS A 745 -15.38 -9.54 -9.04
C HIS A 745 -15.95 -8.13 -8.90
N LEU A 746 -15.15 -7.09 -8.40
CA LEU A 746 -15.64 -5.68 -8.33
C LEU A 746 -15.32 -4.94 -9.62
N GLY A 747 -14.61 -5.67 -10.53
CA GLY A 747 -14.17 -5.02 -11.78
C GLY A 747 -15.33 -4.81 -12.77
N SER A 748 -14.94 -4.55 -14.03
CA SER A 748 -15.92 -4.21 -15.09
C SER A 748 -16.78 -5.43 -15.45
N ASP A 749 -17.73 -5.18 -16.30
CA ASP A 749 -18.66 -6.24 -16.75
C ASP A 749 -17.89 -7.44 -17.32
N VAL A 750 -16.78 -7.17 -18.03
CA VAL A 750 -16.00 -8.29 -18.65
C VAL A 750 -15.37 -9.15 -17.55
N THR A 751 -14.87 -8.48 -16.56
CA THR A 751 -14.23 -9.25 -15.46
C THR A 751 -15.28 -10.04 -14.68
N ARG A 752 -16.46 -9.48 -14.41
CA ARG A 752 -17.51 -10.21 -13.64
C ARG A 752 -18.03 -11.41 -14.43
N ALA A 753 -18.05 -11.19 -15.78
CA ALA A 753 -18.66 -12.25 -16.63
C ALA A 753 -17.77 -13.51 -16.64
N ILE A 754 -16.47 -13.34 -16.39
CA ILE A 754 -15.57 -14.51 -16.53
C ILE A 754 -15.47 -15.23 -15.17
N LEU A 755 -15.99 -14.61 -14.13
CA LEU A 755 -15.87 -15.25 -12.80
C LEU A 755 -17.18 -15.98 -12.44
N VAL A 756 -17.05 -17.26 -12.08
CA VAL A 756 -18.20 -18.06 -11.61
C VAL A 756 -17.80 -18.79 -10.32
N PHE A 757 -18.84 -19.18 -9.53
CA PHE A 757 -18.48 -19.92 -8.30
C PHE A 757 -17.86 -21.28 -8.64
N ALA A 758 -16.78 -21.55 -7.88
CA ALA A 758 -16.14 -22.87 -8.11
C ALA A 758 -17.05 -24.01 -7.64
N GLU A 759 -17.70 -23.77 -6.55
CA GLU A 759 -18.66 -24.80 -6.10
C GLU A 759 -20.04 -24.56 -6.73
N GLY A 760 -20.55 -25.65 -7.48
CA GLY A 760 -21.88 -25.52 -8.12
C GLY A 760 -22.98 -26.11 -7.23
N LYS A 761 -24.15 -25.49 -7.40
CA LYS A 761 -25.34 -26.04 -6.69
C LYS A 761 -26.45 -26.33 -7.71
N PRO A 762 -27.28 -27.42 -7.40
CA PRO A 762 -28.39 -27.69 -8.31
C PRO A 762 -29.40 -26.53 -8.34
N LEU A 763 -30.09 -26.40 -9.45
CA LEU A 763 -31.00 -25.26 -9.62
C LEU A 763 -32.26 -25.43 -8.77
N GLY A 764 -32.65 -26.66 -8.52
CA GLY A 764 -33.90 -26.86 -7.75
C GLY A 764 -35.12 -26.32 -8.51
N PRO A 765 -36.29 -26.25 -7.87
CA PRO A 765 -37.56 -25.92 -8.54
C PRO A 765 -37.63 -24.45 -8.93
N GLY A 766 -36.88 -23.58 -8.24
CA GLY A 766 -37.05 -22.14 -8.52
C GLY A 766 -35.77 -21.55 -9.14
N GLY A 767 -34.72 -22.33 -9.24
CA GLY A 767 -33.41 -21.80 -9.68
C GLY A 767 -33.46 -21.28 -11.12
N LEU A 768 -34.14 -22.04 -12.03
CA LEU A 768 -34.17 -21.60 -13.45
C LEU A 768 -34.95 -20.28 -13.58
N LYS A 769 -35.98 -20.21 -12.76
CA LYS A 769 -36.74 -18.94 -12.77
C LYS A 769 -35.84 -17.75 -12.41
N TRP A 770 -35.03 -17.86 -11.41
CA TRP A 770 -34.18 -16.73 -10.98
C TRP A 770 -33.08 -16.46 -12.01
N LEU A 771 -32.64 -17.49 -12.71
CA LEU A 771 -31.63 -17.22 -13.75
C LEU A 771 -32.24 -16.41 -14.89
N LYS A 772 -33.45 -16.76 -15.22
CA LYS A 772 -34.10 -16.00 -16.31
C LYS A 772 -34.33 -14.54 -15.88
N ILE A 773 -34.76 -14.45 -14.66
CA ILE A 773 -35.01 -13.07 -14.20
C ILE A 773 -33.69 -12.29 -14.17
N HIS A 774 -32.71 -12.99 -13.68
CA HIS A 774 -31.40 -12.31 -13.63
C HIS A 774 -30.92 -11.93 -15.05
N LEU A 775 -31.16 -12.76 -16.01
CA LEU A 775 -30.78 -12.44 -17.41
C LEU A 775 -31.49 -11.18 -17.89
N VAL A 776 -32.75 -11.10 -17.58
CA VAL A 776 -33.50 -9.92 -18.04
C VAL A 776 -32.99 -8.67 -17.29
N ASN A 777 -32.62 -8.89 -15.96
CA ASN A 777 -32.09 -7.73 -15.22
C ASN A 777 -30.81 -7.20 -15.88
N LEU A 778 -30.01 -8.08 -16.43
CA LEU A 778 -28.71 -7.65 -17.00
C LEU A 778 -28.92 -6.93 -18.33
N THR A 779 -30.11 -7.10 -19.01
CA THR A 779 -30.34 -6.41 -20.31
C THR A 779 -30.74 -4.95 -20.06
N GLY A 780 -31.34 -4.67 -18.86
CA GLY A 780 -31.78 -3.30 -18.54
C GLY A 780 -33.10 -2.94 -19.23
N LEU A 781 -33.83 -3.79 -19.95
CA LEU A 781 -34.99 -3.43 -20.79
C LEU A 781 -36.29 -3.45 -19.98
N LYS A 782 -36.41 -4.30 -18.86
CA LYS A 782 -37.71 -4.38 -18.15
C LYS A 782 -37.52 -3.95 -16.70
N LYS A 783 -36.90 -2.71 -16.51
CA LYS A 783 -36.52 -2.28 -15.14
C LYS A 783 -37.78 -1.91 -14.34
N ARG A 784 -38.97 -1.60 -15.09
CA ARG A 784 -40.17 -1.12 -14.35
C ARG A 784 -41.19 -2.25 -14.21
N SER A 785 -40.77 -3.41 -14.73
CA SER A 785 -41.77 -4.51 -14.71
C SER A 785 -41.60 -5.34 -13.43
N SER A 786 -42.68 -6.01 -13.09
CA SER A 786 -42.61 -6.94 -11.94
C SER A 786 -41.75 -8.15 -12.26
N LEU A 787 -41.41 -8.88 -11.18
CA LEU A 787 -40.60 -10.10 -11.41
C LEU A 787 -41.32 -11.07 -12.34
N ALA A 788 -42.69 -11.16 -12.21
CA ALA A 788 -43.46 -12.04 -13.13
C ALA A 788 -43.38 -11.53 -14.57
N GLY A 789 -43.45 -10.20 -14.63
CA GLY A 789 -43.35 -9.62 -15.99
C GLY A 789 -41.97 -9.90 -16.61
N ARG A 790 -40.97 -9.85 -15.84
CA ARG A 790 -39.61 -10.14 -16.37
C ARG A 790 -39.47 -11.61 -16.78
N LEU A 791 -40.00 -12.43 -16.02
CA LEU A 791 -39.96 -13.87 -16.35
C LEU A 791 -40.70 -14.15 -17.67
N GLU A 792 -41.85 -13.54 -17.81
CA GLU A 792 -42.61 -13.76 -19.07
C GLU A 792 -41.82 -13.24 -20.28
N TYR A 793 -41.22 -12.17 -20.08
CA TYR A 793 -40.40 -11.60 -21.18
C TYR A 793 -39.22 -12.54 -21.52
N ALA A 794 -38.62 -13.01 -20.49
CA ALA A 794 -37.51 -13.96 -20.75
C ALA A 794 -37.99 -15.16 -21.59
N ASN A 795 -39.22 -15.62 -21.31
CA ASN A 795 -39.74 -16.79 -22.06
C ASN A 795 -40.05 -16.42 -23.52
N THR A 796 -40.34 -15.14 -23.74
CA THR A 796 -40.67 -14.72 -25.12
C THR A 796 -39.40 -14.63 -25.97
N ILE A 797 -38.22 -14.36 -25.28
CA ILE A 797 -36.99 -14.17 -26.09
C ILE A 797 -36.07 -15.39 -25.90
N MET A 798 -36.62 -16.52 -25.57
CA MET A 798 -35.83 -17.71 -25.26
C MET A 798 -35.02 -18.15 -26.50
N ASP A 799 -35.66 -17.97 -27.70
CA ASP A 799 -34.92 -18.36 -28.92
C ASP A 799 -33.67 -17.49 -29.10
N ASP A 800 -33.83 -16.21 -28.80
CA ASP A 800 -32.65 -15.31 -28.92
C ASP A 800 -31.58 -15.66 -27.87
N ILE A 801 -32.09 -16.02 -26.67
CA ILE A 801 -31.15 -16.39 -25.59
C ILE A 801 -30.32 -17.61 -26.00
N LEU A 802 -30.99 -18.58 -26.56
CA LEU A 802 -30.27 -19.81 -26.93
C LEU A 802 -29.35 -19.55 -28.12
N ASP A 803 -29.83 -18.62 -28.96
CA ASP A 803 -28.98 -18.29 -30.13
C ASP A 803 -27.71 -17.55 -29.65
N SER A 804 -27.89 -16.66 -28.71
CA SER A 804 -26.73 -15.93 -28.19
C SER A 804 -25.74 -16.87 -27.49
N ALA A 805 -26.21 -17.95 -26.81
CA ALA A 805 -25.32 -18.90 -26.11
C ALA A 805 -24.56 -19.79 -27.12
N ASP A 806 -25.19 -20.14 -28.25
CA ASP A 806 -24.58 -21.11 -29.19
C ASP A 806 -23.60 -20.39 -30.13
N ASN A 807 -23.96 -19.08 -30.32
CA ASN A 807 -23.11 -18.35 -31.29
C ASN A 807 -22.94 -16.90 -30.82
N PRO A 808 -22.10 -16.85 -29.93
CA PRO A 808 -21.94 -15.51 -29.33
C PRO A 808 -21.37 -14.50 -30.33
N LEU A 809 -20.59 -15.06 -31.59
CA LEU A 809 -19.97 -14.11 -32.55
C LEU A 809 -20.44 -14.38 -33.97
N ASN A 810 -21.13 -15.60 -34.42
CA ASN A 810 -21.68 -15.92 -35.76
C ASN A 810 -22.91 -16.81 -35.62
N VAL A 811 -24.12 -16.40 -36.31
CA VAL A 811 -25.47 -17.01 -36.30
C VAL A 811 -25.45 -18.32 -37.10
N THR A 812 -25.51 -19.54 -36.47
CA THR A 812 -26.32 -20.70 -36.91
C THR A 812 -26.08 -21.88 -35.96
N HIS A 813 -27.25 -22.49 -35.53
CA HIS A 813 -28.14 -23.44 -34.84
C HIS A 813 -27.35 -24.49 -34.06
N ARG A 814 -28.03 -25.02 -32.87
CA ARG A 814 -28.82 -25.69 -31.82
C ARG A 814 -27.96 -26.75 -31.13
N LEU A 815 -28.11 -26.82 -29.62
CA LEU A 815 -28.50 -28.09 -28.98
C LEU A 815 -28.61 -27.88 -27.46
N TRP A 816 -29.29 -28.83 -26.60
CA TRP A 816 -29.81 -29.98 -25.84
C TRP A 816 -30.20 -29.50 -24.43
N ILE A 817 -31.49 -29.20 -24.25
CA ILE A 817 -32.16 -29.05 -22.94
C ILE A 817 -32.16 -30.40 -22.19
N SER A 818 -31.26 -30.49 -21.18
CA SER A 818 -31.35 -31.57 -20.18
C SER A 818 -32.81 -31.89 -19.82
N PRO A 819 -33.30 -33.06 -19.92
CA PRO A 819 -34.67 -33.57 -19.74
C PRO A 819 -35.28 -33.14 -18.40
N ASP A 820 -34.30 -32.55 -17.26
CA ASP A 820 -34.83 -31.94 -16.03
C ASP A 820 -33.86 -30.83 -15.55
N PRO A 821 -34.25 -29.57 -15.74
CA PRO A 821 -33.42 -28.41 -15.41
C PRO A 821 -33.19 -28.28 -13.89
N THR A 822 -33.91 -28.96 -13.07
CA THR A 822 -33.79 -28.81 -11.59
C THR A 822 -32.52 -29.47 -11.08
N HIS A 823 -31.99 -30.42 -11.78
CA HIS A 823 -30.81 -31.12 -11.25
C HIS A 823 -29.53 -30.54 -11.88
N PHE A 824 -29.78 -29.50 -12.73
CA PHE A 824 -28.59 -28.91 -13.39
C PHE A 824 -27.76 -28.15 -12.34
N ILE A 825 -26.46 -28.49 -12.35
CA ILE A 825 -25.57 -27.83 -11.37
C ILE A 825 -25.11 -26.49 -11.96
N SER A 826 -25.56 -25.41 -11.31
CA SER A 826 -25.23 -24.08 -11.82
C SER A 826 -24.13 -23.45 -10.96
N HIS A 827 -23.23 -22.79 -11.65
CA HIS A 827 -22.13 -22.11 -10.93
C HIS A 827 -22.29 -20.59 -11.01
N PHE A 828 -23.21 -20.14 -11.81
CA PHE A 828 -23.34 -18.70 -12.08
C PHE A 828 -23.97 -17.97 -10.89
N PRO A 829 -23.29 -16.85 -10.54
CA PRO A 829 -23.85 -16.06 -9.44
C PRO A 829 -25.04 -15.19 -9.91
N VAL A 830 -26.13 -15.18 -9.03
CA VAL A 830 -27.29 -14.31 -9.34
C VAL A 830 -27.25 -13.09 -8.40
N HIS A 831 -27.55 -11.89 -9.05
CA HIS A 831 -27.32 -10.63 -8.30
C HIS A 831 -28.66 -10.05 -7.84
N GLN A 832 -28.61 -9.53 -6.61
CA GLN A 832 -29.73 -8.72 -6.10
C GLN A 832 -29.19 -7.39 -5.56
N ASP A 833 -29.81 -6.32 -6.17
CA ASP A 833 -29.24 -5.00 -5.82
C ASP A 833 -30.36 -4.09 -5.27
N GLY A 834 -29.82 -3.18 -4.30
CA GLY A 834 -30.76 -2.14 -3.82
C GLY A 834 -30.96 -1.05 -4.89
N SER A 835 -32.20 -0.59 -5.12
CA SER A 835 -32.47 0.46 -6.14
C SER A 835 -31.63 1.71 -5.90
N CYS A 836 -31.69 2.30 -4.70
CA CYS A 836 -30.83 3.40 -4.21
C CYS A 836 -30.60 3.19 -2.70
N ASN A 837 -29.45 2.47 -2.52
CA ASN A 837 -29.23 1.95 -1.14
C ASN A 837 -29.02 3.10 -0.15
N GLY A 838 -28.33 4.19 -0.62
CA GLY A 838 -28.13 5.35 0.29
C GLY A 838 -29.47 5.92 0.77
N LEU A 839 -30.39 6.12 -0.19
CA LEU A 839 -31.69 6.71 0.20
C LEU A 839 -32.54 5.71 1.00
N GLN A 840 -32.31 4.42 0.73
CA GLN A 840 -33.05 3.43 1.57
C GLN A 840 -32.67 3.57 3.04
N HIS A 841 -31.37 3.83 3.27
CA HIS A 841 -30.94 3.97 4.67
C HIS A 841 -31.44 5.29 5.27
N TYR A 842 -31.43 6.31 4.43
CA TYR A 842 -31.96 7.58 4.96
C TYR A 842 -33.46 7.47 5.27
N ALA A 843 -34.15 6.90 4.32
CA ALA A 843 -35.61 6.77 4.56
C ALA A 843 -35.90 5.93 5.82
N ALA A 844 -35.05 4.95 6.04
CA ALA A 844 -35.28 4.09 7.24
C ALA A 844 -34.89 4.86 8.51
N LEU A 845 -33.84 5.67 8.46
CA LEU A 845 -33.42 6.43 9.65
C LEU A 845 -34.47 7.48 10.02
N GLY A 846 -34.99 8.09 8.91
CA GLY A 846 -35.97 9.19 9.14
C GLY A 846 -37.41 8.68 9.20
N ARG A 847 -37.53 7.34 9.00
CA ARG A 847 -38.89 6.75 8.92
C ARG A 847 -39.82 7.60 8.05
N ASP A 848 -39.24 7.97 6.84
CA ASP A 848 -39.98 8.80 5.85
C ASP A 848 -40.78 7.91 4.88
N VAL A 849 -42.13 8.05 4.96
CA VAL A 849 -43.02 7.11 4.24
C VAL A 849 -42.89 7.35 2.73
N ILE A 850 -42.85 8.64 2.35
CA ILE A 850 -42.79 8.93 0.89
C ILE A 850 -41.44 8.45 0.34
N GLY A 851 -40.34 8.77 1.08
CA GLY A 851 -39.00 8.27 0.65
C GLY A 851 -38.94 6.74 0.63
N ALA A 852 -39.56 6.14 1.63
CA ALA A 852 -39.51 4.66 1.72
C ALA A 852 -40.29 4.02 0.55
N THR A 853 -41.38 4.66 0.12
CA THR A 853 -42.16 4.11 -1.02
C THR A 853 -41.35 4.26 -2.32
N SER A 854 -40.60 5.39 -2.41
CA SER A 854 -39.89 5.68 -3.68
C SER A 854 -38.68 4.75 -3.85
N VAL A 855 -38.25 4.20 -2.73
CA VAL A 855 -37.02 3.37 -2.88
C VAL A 855 -37.34 1.93 -2.48
N ASN A 856 -38.57 1.55 -2.48
CA ASN A 856 -39.07 0.15 -2.45
C ASN A 856 -38.92 -0.45 -1.04
N LEU A 857 -38.98 0.36 0.00
CA LEU A 857 -38.99 -0.22 1.36
C LEU A 857 -40.40 -0.66 1.76
N ILE A 858 -41.42 0.00 1.05
CA ILE A 858 -42.82 -0.42 1.29
C ILE A 858 -43.25 -1.36 0.16
N PRO A 859 -43.88 -2.46 0.55
CA PRO A 859 -44.25 -3.44 -0.46
C PRO A 859 -45.11 -2.83 -1.57
N CYS A 860 -44.66 -3.10 -2.78
CA CYS A 860 -45.42 -2.64 -3.96
C CYS A 860 -45.44 -3.76 -5.01
N GLU A 861 -46.56 -3.69 -5.85
CA GLU A 861 -46.69 -4.76 -6.88
C GLU A 861 -45.67 -4.56 -8.00
N VAL A 862 -45.33 -3.30 -8.24
CA VAL A 862 -44.28 -3.02 -9.24
C VAL A 862 -43.17 -2.19 -8.59
N PRO A 863 -41.94 -2.45 -9.11
CA PRO A 863 -40.82 -1.72 -8.51
C PRO A 863 -40.94 -0.19 -8.75
N GLN A 864 -40.66 0.53 -7.61
CA GLN A 864 -40.67 2.01 -7.76
C GLN A 864 -39.27 2.49 -8.18
N ASP A 865 -39.33 3.56 -9.05
CA ASP A 865 -38.05 4.06 -9.60
C ASP A 865 -37.88 5.55 -9.24
N VAL A 866 -37.02 5.75 -8.22
CA VAL A 866 -36.86 7.14 -7.72
C VAL A 866 -36.25 8.02 -8.83
N TYR A 867 -35.54 7.46 -9.68
CA TYR A 867 -34.88 8.26 -10.73
C TYR A 867 -35.89 8.79 -11.74
N SER A 868 -36.75 7.89 -12.13
CA SER A 868 -37.81 8.36 -13.04
C SER A 868 -38.69 9.42 -12.37
N GLY A 869 -38.91 9.18 -11.06
CA GLY A 869 -39.72 10.19 -10.32
C GLY A 869 -39.03 11.56 -10.33
N VAL A 870 -37.71 11.56 -10.13
CA VAL A 870 -36.98 12.85 -10.10
C VAL A 870 -36.93 13.44 -11.52
N ALA A 871 -36.70 12.62 -12.48
CA ALA A 871 -36.68 13.12 -13.87
C ALA A 871 -38.01 13.77 -14.25
N GLN A 872 -39.08 13.13 -13.82
CA GLN A 872 -40.40 13.71 -14.14
C GLN A 872 -40.59 15.06 -13.43
N GLN A 873 -40.18 15.06 -12.25
CA GLN A 873 -40.31 16.34 -11.52
C GLN A 873 -39.44 17.43 -12.18
N VAL A 874 -38.24 17.10 -12.55
CA VAL A 874 -37.36 18.08 -13.21
C VAL A 874 -38.00 18.53 -14.53
N GLU A 875 -38.62 17.61 -15.19
CA GLU A 875 -39.33 17.99 -16.44
C GLU A 875 -40.46 18.98 -16.16
N GLU A 876 -41.12 18.79 -15.06
CA GLU A 876 -42.20 19.76 -14.72
C GLU A 876 -41.61 21.14 -14.43
N PHE A 877 -40.45 21.13 -13.68
CA PHE A 877 -39.79 22.44 -13.42
C PHE A 877 -39.35 23.08 -14.73
N ARG A 878 -38.77 22.30 -15.54
CA ARG A 878 -38.31 22.83 -16.84
C ARG A 878 -39.46 23.46 -17.63
N ALA A 879 -40.66 22.64 -17.72
CA ALA A 879 -41.82 23.14 -18.49
C ALA A 879 -42.31 24.48 -17.93
N ARG A 880 -42.29 24.63 -16.65
CA ARG A 880 -42.72 25.91 -16.02
C ARG A 880 -41.75 27.02 -16.38
N ASP A 881 -40.44 26.70 -16.33
CA ASP A 881 -39.44 27.75 -16.62
C ASP A 881 -39.42 28.08 -18.12
N SER A 882 -39.77 27.06 -18.88
CA SER A 882 -39.88 27.34 -20.34
C SER A 882 -41.02 28.31 -20.61
N GLU A 883 -42.11 28.13 -19.84
CA GLU A 883 -43.26 29.05 -20.04
C GLU A 883 -42.91 30.47 -19.59
N LYS A 884 -41.91 30.57 -18.75
CA LYS A 884 -41.49 31.90 -18.25
C LYS A 884 -40.45 32.52 -19.18
N GLY A 885 -40.16 31.83 -20.27
CA GLY A 885 -39.36 32.42 -21.35
C GLY A 885 -37.87 32.10 -21.19
N LEU A 886 -37.47 31.11 -20.25
CA LEU A 886 -36.04 30.76 -20.13
C LEU A 886 -35.58 29.90 -21.31
N LYS A 887 -34.58 30.42 -22.02
CA LYS A 887 -34.11 29.83 -23.30
C LYS A 887 -33.56 28.40 -23.08
N ILE A 888 -32.78 28.24 -22.01
CA ILE A 888 -32.16 26.91 -21.83
C ILE A 888 -33.23 25.86 -21.51
N ALA A 889 -34.31 26.24 -20.81
CA ALA A 889 -35.40 25.29 -20.50
C ALA A 889 -36.14 24.89 -21.78
N GLN A 890 -36.18 25.74 -22.74
CA GLN A 890 -36.83 25.39 -24.02
C GLN A 890 -35.97 24.41 -24.82
N VAL A 891 -34.66 24.64 -24.72
CA VAL A 891 -33.75 23.77 -25.49
C VAL A 891 -33.75 22.36 -24.88
N LEU A 892 -34.02 22.29 -23.63
CA LEU A 892 -33.88 21.00 -22.93
C LEU A 892 -35.16 20.16 -23.09
N GLU A 893 -36.09 20.66 -23.91
CA GLU A 893 -37.34 19.89 -24.09
C GLU A 893 -37.06 18.54 -24.77
N GLY A 894 -37.45 17.43 -24.03
CA GLY A 894 -37.35 16.07 -24.63
C GLY A 894 -35.99 15.43 -24.32
N PHE A 895 -35.14 16.19 -23.55
CA PHE A 895 -33.80 15.59 -23.35
C PHE A 895 -33.61 15.21 -21.89
N ILE A 896 -34.71 15.44 -21.03
CA ILE A 896 -34.58 15.02 -19.62
C ILE A 896 -34.99 13.54 -19.51
N SER A 897 -33.95 12.71 -19.26
CA SER A 897 -34.23 11.25 -19.15
C SER A 897 -33.65 10.71 -17.84
N ARG A 898 -34.19 9.44 -17.51
CA ARG A 898 -33.68 8.74 -16.30
C ARG A 898 -32.15 8.62 -16.35
N LYS A 899 -31.60 8.36 -17.49
CA LYS A 899 -30.14 8.14 -17.63
C LYS A 899 -29.37 9.43 -17.31
N VAL A 900 -29.95 10.61 -17.64
CA VAL A 900 -29.22 11.88 -17.45
C VAL A 900 -29.18 12.25 -15.97
N VAL A 901 -30.21 11.87 -15.14
CA VAL A 901 -30.25 12.38 -13.73
C VAL A 901 -29.81 11.27 -12.78
N LYS A 902 -29.72 10.06 -13.27
CA LYS A 902 -29.56 8.87 -12.40
C LYS A 902 -28.27 9.00 -11.57
N GLN A 903 -27.15 9.27 -12.27
CA GLN A 903 -25.88 9.26 -11.53
C GLN A 903 -25.87 10.37 -10.46
N THR A 904 -26.41 11.57 -10.85
CA THR A 904 -26.42 12.68 -9.87
C THR A 904 -27.31 12.36 -8.67
N VAL A 905 -28.50 11.75 -8.91
CA VAL A 905 -29.41 11.39 -7.78
C VAL A 905 -28.74 10.32 -6.91
N MET A 906 -27.96 9.43 -7.53
CA MET A 906 -27.31 8.34 -6.77
C MET A 906 -26.16 8.90 -5.91
N THR A 907 -25.53 9.96 -6.43
CA THR A 907 -24.26 10.34 -5.76
C THR A 907 -24.52 11.49 -4.76
N VAL A 908 -25.72 12.14 -4.89
CA VAL A 908 -25.99 13.28 -3.97
C VAL A 908 -26.12 12.75 -2.54
N VAL A 909 -26.63 11.57 -2.44
CA VAL A 909 -26.81 11.03 -1.07
C VAL A 909 -25.45 10.67 -0.47
N TYR A 910 -24.49 10.73 -1.36
CA TYR A 910 -23.16 10.39 -0.83
C TYR A 910 -22.27 11.64 -0.84
N GLY A 911 -22.88 12.79 -0.96
CA GLY A 911 -22.12 14.00 -0.59
C GLY A 911 -21.68 14.78 -1.84
N VAL A 912 -22.21 14.33 -3.08
CA VAL A 912 -21.83 15.11 -4.28
C VAL A 912 -22.42 16.52 -4.21
N THR A 913 -21.50 17.54 -4.62
CA THR A 913 -21.96 18.94 -4.61
C THR A 913 -22.55 19.31 -5.98
N ARG A 914 -23.08 20.45 -6.08
CA ARG A 914 -23.67 20.90 -7.36
C ARG A 914 -22.61 20.91 -8.47
N TYR A 915 -21.40 21.26 -8.03
CA TYR A 915 -20.33 21.25 -9.07
C TYR A 915 -20.10 19.83 -9.61
N GLY A 916 -19.87 18.87 -8.63
CA GLY A 916 -19.69 17.46 -9.06
C GLY A 916 -20.90 16.95 -9.85
N GLY A 917 -22.11 17.26 -9.38
CA GLY A 917 -23.34 16.83 -10.10
C GLY A 917 -23.41 17.42 -11.51
N ARG A 918 -22.97 18.59 -11.69
CA ARG A 918 -23.01 19.24 -13.02
C ARG A 918 -22.11 18.51 -14.01
N LEU A 919 -20.86 18.20 -13.49
CA LEU A 919 -19.92 17.49 -14.38
C LEU A 919 -20.50 16.14 -14.80
N GLN A 920 -21.21 15.51 -13.87
CA GLN A 920 -21.82 14.20 -14.20
C GLN A 920 -22.93 14.36 -15.26
N ILE A 921 -23.71 15.39 -15.11
CA ILE A 921 -24.80 15.59 -16.08
C ILE A 921 -24.20 16.02 -17.42
N GLU A 922 -23.17 16.83 -17.33
CA GLU A 922 -22.51 17.25 -18.58
C GLU A 922 -21.99 16.05 -19.37
N LYS A 923 -21.39 15.17 -18.70
CA LYS A 923 -20.89 13.95 -19.37
C LYS A 923 -22.02 13.18 -20.08
N ARG A 924 -23.14 13.09 -19.45
CA ARG A 924 -24.26 12.33 -20.05
C ARG A 924 -24.87 13.10 -21.23
N LEU A 925 -24.87 14.40 -21.10
CA LEU A 925 -25.47 15.19 -22.19
C LEU A 925 -24.57 15.14 -23.43
N LYS A 926 -23.21 14.98 -23.19
CA LYS A 926 -22.28 14.91 -24.34
C LYS A 926 -22.47 13.60 -25.12
N GLU A 927 -23.05 12.62 -24.46
CA GLU A 927 -23.22 11.30 -25.11
C GLU A 927 -24.52 11.28 -25.95
N VAL A 928 -25.32 12.35 -25.74
CA VAL A 928 -26.59 12.39 -26.50
C VAL A 928 -26.33 13.07 -27.85
N ASP A 929 -26.46 12.28 -28.96
CA ASP A 929 -26.04 12.77 -30.30
C ASP A 929 -26.96 13.90 -30.78
N ASP A 930 -28.25 13.93 -30.34
CA ASP A 930 -29.22 14.89 -30.90
C ASP A 930 -29.25 16.17 -30.06
N PHE A 931 -28.46 16.22 -28.97
CA PHE A 931 -28.52 17.42 -28.11
C PHE A 931 -27.52 18.46 -28.63
N PRO A 932 -27.91 19.78 -28.66
CA PRO A 932 -27.00 20.82 -29.13
C PRO A 932 -25.81 21.03 -28.17
N LYS A 933 -24.61 20.78 -28.79
CA LYS A 933 -23.42 20.69 -27.91
C LYS A 933 -22.99 22.08 -27.43
N GLU A 934 -23.48 23.11 -28.02
CA GLU A 934 -23.12 24.48 -27.59
C GLU A 934 -23.78 24.83 -26.24
N TYR A 935 -24.86 24.04 -25.90
CA TYR A 935 -25.61 24.45 -24.68
C TYR A 935 -25.30 23.46 -23.55
N VAL A 936 -24.34 22.67 -23.71
CA VAL A 936 -24.07 21.59 -22.72
C VAL A 936 -23.73 22.21 -21.38
N TRP A 937 -22.90 23.20 -21.44
CA TRP A 937 -22.50 23.80 -20.14
C TRP A 937 -23.69 24.46 -19.45
N ASP A 938 -24.45 25.30 -20.19
CA ASP A 938 -25.61 25.99 -19.57
C ASP A 938 -26.70 24.99 -19.16
N ALA A 939 -26.89 23.97 -19.98
CA ALA A 939 -27.94 22.96 -19.65
C ALA A 939 -27.56 22.17 -18.40
N SER A 940 -26.31 21.83 -18.32
CA SER A 940 -25.91 21.03 -17.14
C SER A 940 -26.03 21.85 -15.85
N HIS A 941 -25.74 23.13 -15.96
CA HIS A 941 -25.88 23.99 -14.77
C HIS A 941 -27.36 24.10 -14.35
N TYR A 942 -28.19 24.28 -15.27
CA TYR A 942 -29.63 24.39 -14.95
C TYR A 942 -30.18 23.07 -14.40
N LEU A 943 -29.81 21.95 -15.00
CA LEU A 943 -30.39 20.64 -14.60
C LEU A 943 -29.93 20.25 -13.19
N VAL A 944 -28.67 20.54 -12.90
CA VAL A 944 -28.20 20.12 -11.57
C VAL A 944 -28.96 20.90 -10.48
N GLN A 945 -29.28 22.17 -10.79
CA GLN A 945 -30.07 22.94 -9.81
C GLN A 945 -31.48 22.35 -9.64
N GLN A 946 -32.01 21.98 -10.73
CA GLN A 946 -33.40 21.44 -10.65
C GLN A 946 -33.40 20.07 -9.98
N VAL A 947 -32.37 19.26 -10.23
CA VAL A 947 -32.33 17.92 -9.60
C VAL A 947 -32.21 18.10 -8.08
N PHE A 948 -31.36 19.00 -7.61
CA PHE A 948 -31.21 19.20 -6.15
C PHE A 948 -32.51 19.75 -5.55
N SER A 949 -33.13 20.65 -6.30
CA SER A 949 -34.42 21.17 -5.79
C SER A 949 -35.48 20.06 -5.72
N SER A 950 -35.44 19.16 -6.68
CA SER A 950 -36.42 18.04 -6.67
C SER A 950 -36.17 17.11 -5.49
N LEU A 951 -34.91 16.84 -5.22
CA LEU A 951 -34.60 15.92 -4.12
C LEU A 951 -34.97 16.55 -2.77
N LYS A 952 -34.80 17.89 -2.78
CA LYS A 952 -35.14 18.58 -1.52
C LYS A 952 -36.65 18.49 -1.23
N GLU A 953 -37.45 18.55 -2.29
CA GLU A 953 -38.92 18.52 -2.05
C GLU A 953 -39.39 17.09 -1.78
N MET A 954 -38.63 16.07 -2.29
CA MET A 954 -39.14 14.68 -2.21
C MET A 954 -38.64 14.00 -0.93
N PHE A 955 -37.51 14.58 -0.33
CA PHE A 955 -36.92 13.82 0.80
C PHE A 955 -36.58 14.80 1.92
N THR A 956 -37.60 15.25 2.65
CA THR A 956 -37.39 16.28 3.71
C THR A 956 -36.68 15.65 4.92
N GLY A 957 -37.10 14.32 5.27
CA GLY A 957 -36.43 13.64 6.41
C GLY A 957 -34.93 13.43 6.15
N THR A 958 -34.66 13.06 4.96
CA THR A 958 -33.25 12.82 4.61
C THR A 958 -32.43 14.13 4.72
N ARG A 959 -33.03 15.16 4.39
CA ARG A 959 -32.30 16.45 4.45
C ARG A 959 -32.06 16.87 5.91
N GLU A 960 -33.05 16.73 6.64
CA GLU A 960 -32.86 17.14 8.05
C GLU A 960 -31.75 16.32 8.72
N ILE A 961 -31.70 15.07 8.38
CA ILE A 961 -30.64 14.24 9.00
C ILE A 961 -29.27 14.66 8.43
N GLN A 962 -29.21 14.90 7.15
CA GLN A 962 -27.92 15.31 6.55
C GLN A 962 -27.44 16.64 7.17
N ASP A 963 -28.42 17.56 7.31
CA ASP A 963 -28.03 18.86 7.89
C ASP A 963 -27.55 18.70 9.34
N TRP A 964 -28.29 17.82 10.06
CA TRP A 964 -27.88 17.58 11.46
C TRP A 964 -26.46 16.99 11.52
N LEU A 965 -26.14 16.04 10.65
CA LEU A 965 -24.80 15.42 10.67
C LEU A 965 -23.74 16.44 10.22
N THR A 966 -24.13 17.24 9.24
CA THR A 966 -23.15 18.21 8.71
C THR A 966 -22.82 19.27 9.77
N GLU A 967 -23.85 19.78 10.41
CA GLU A 967 -23.62 20.82 11.43
C GLU A 967 -22.88 20.25 12.64
N SER A 968 -23.21 19.04 13.03
CA SER A 968 -22.46 18.43 14.15
C SER A 968 -20.97 18.28 13.81
N ALA A 969 -20.73 17.81 12.60
CA ALA A 969 -19.31 17.61 12.20
C ALA A 969 -18.57 18.95 12.14
N ARG A 970 -19.31 19.99 11.68
CA ARG A 970 -18.66 21.33 11.60
C ARG A 970 -18.24 21.80 12.99
N LEU A 971 -19.15 21.65 13.98
CA LEU A 971 -18.83 22.13 15.34
C LEU A 971 -17.73 21.29 15.97
N ILE A 972 -17.74 19.97 15.69
CA ILE A 972 -16.69 19.10 16.26
C ILE A 972 -15.33 19.48 15.65
N ALA A 973 -15.32 19.66 14.37
CA ALA A 973 -14.03 19.95 13.70
C ALA A 973 -13.51 21.33 14.13
N LYS A 974 -14.42 22.32 14.39
CA LYS A 974 -13.97 23.66 14.84
C LYS A 974 -13.37 23.61 16.24
N SER A 975 -13.76 22.56 16.94
CA SER A 975 -13.17 22.42 18.30
C SER A 975 -11.80 21.77 18.23
N GLY A 976 -11.32 21.46 17.00
CA GLY A 976 -9.95 20.93 16.82
C GLY A 976 -9.93 19.40 16.81
N ASN A 977 -11.15 18.71 16.82
CA ASN A 977 -11.16 17.23 16.84
C ASN A 977 -11.76 16.70 15.53
N THR A 978 -11.30 15.49 15.15
CA THR A 978 -11.92 14.84 13.98
C THR A 978 -13.16 14.04 14.41
N VAL A 979 -14.00 13.88 13.39
CA VAL A 979 -15.27 13.18 13.72
C VAL A 979 -14.99 11.67 13.84
N GLU A 980 -15.54 11.06 15.01
CA GLU A 980 -15.41 9.61 15.25
C GLU A 980 -16.77 9.03 15.67
N TRP A 981 -16.97 7.79 15.15
CA TRP A 981 -18.19 7.12 15.66
C TRP A 981 -18.00 5.61 15.58
N VAL A 982 -18.95 4.87 16.23
CA VAL A 982 -18.85 3.40 16.22
C VAL A 982 -20.10 2.83 15.53
N THR A 983 -19.77 1.88 14.57
CA THR A 983 -20.94 1.27 13.88
C THR A 983 -21.73 0.37 14.83
N PRO A 984 -22.94 0.01 14.44
CA PRO A 984 -23.76 -0.86 15.30
C PRO A 984 -23.14 -2.25 15.47
N LEU A 985 -22.16 -2.56 14.64
CA LEU A 985 -21.48 -3.87 14.79
C LEU A 985 -20.22 -3.73 15.64
N GLY A 986 -19.97 -2.44 16.12
CA GLY A 986 -18.86 -2.29 17.09
C GLY A 986 -17.57 -1.83 16.40
N LEU A 987 -17.66 -1.52 15.10
CA LEU A 987 -16.45 -1.07 14.36
C LEU A 987 -16.26 0.44 14.56
N PRO A 988 -15.08 0.83 15.14
CA PRO A 988 -14.81 2.27 15.30
C PRO A 988 -14.36 2.92 13.99
N ILE A 989 -14.97 4.10 13.79
CA ILE A 989 -14.65 4.80 12.52
C ILE A 989 -14.18 6.22 12.87
N ILE A 990 -13.03 6.58 12.11
CA ILE A 990 -12.53 7.95 12.29
C ILE A 990 -12.25 8.55 10.91
N GLN A 991 -12.72 9.88 10.78
CA GLN A 991 -12.39 10.56 9.51
C GLN A 991 -10.95 11.11 9.56
N PRO A 992 -10.15 10.71 8.55
CA PRO A 992 -8.72 11.05 8.61
C PRO A 992 -8.43 12.43 8.00
N TYR A 993 -9.36 13.26 7.89
CA TYR A 993 -9.15 14.52 7.12
C TYR A 993 -8.53 15.59 8.02
N HIS A 994 -7.23 15.90 7.71
CA HIS A 994 -6.49 16.97 8.43
C HIS A 994 -5.94 17.97 7.42
N ARG A 995 -5.57 19.15 7.92
CA ARG A 995 -4.93 20.11 7.00
C ARG A 995 -3.56 19.59 6.54
N THR A 996 -3.37 19.85 5.28
CA THR A 996 -2.17 19.26 4.63
C THR A 996 -0.90 19.97 5.14
N ARG A 997 0.05 19.12 5.46
CA ARG A 997 1.38 19.63 5.80
C ARG A 997 2.42 19.09 4.80
N THR A 998 3.23 20.05 4.40
CA THR A 998 4.28 19.63 3.45
C THR A 998 5.61 19.47 4.20
N GLN A 999 6.02 18.23 4.10
CA GLN A 999 7.36 17.97 4.69
C GLN A 999 8.39 17.75 3.57
N MET A 1000 9.56 18.44 3.77
CA MET A 1000 10.61 18.28 2.75
C MET A 1000 11.60 17.17 3.17
N LEU A 1001 11.69 16.25 2.27
CA LEU A 1001 12.64 15.16 2.56
C LEU A 1001 13.89 15.35 1.69
N LYS A 1002 15.00 15.40 2.46
CA LYS A 1002 16.26 15.59 1.68
C LYS A 1002 16.71 14.26 1.06
N GLY A 1003 16.66 14.20 -0.18
CA GLY A 1003 17.07 12.96 -0.88
C GLY A 1003 18.42 13.18 -1.59
N THR A 1004 19.10 12.09 -1.94
CA THR A 1004 20.40 12.13 -2.64
C THR A 1004 20.27 12.67 -4.06
N ILE A 1005 19.10 12.37 -4.74
CA ILE A 1005 18.89 12.81 -6.15
C ILE A 1005 18.17 14.15 -6.15
N GLN A 1006 17.07 14.22 -5.40
CA GLN A 1006 16.26 15.46 -5.32
C GLN A 1006 15.60 15.55 -3.94
N ASP A 1007 15.42 16.88 -3.58
CA ASP A 1007 14.61 17.03 -2.35
C ASP A 1007 13.11 16.81 -2.66
N LEU A 1008 12.58 15.86 -1.87
CA LEU A 1008 11.16 15.52 -2.18
C LEU A 1008 10.24 16.22 -1.18
N SER A 1009 9.22 16.89 -1.83
CA SER A 1009 8.18 17.48 -0.96
C SER A 1009 7.04 16.47 -0.74
N LEU A 1010 6.99 16.04 0.51
CA LEU A 1010 5.91 15.04 0.81
C LEU A 1010 4.70 15.75 1.43
N GLN A 1011 3.63 15.59 0.66
CA GLN A 1011 2.40 16.15 1.26
C GLN A 1011 1.77 15.15 2.24
N ILE A 1012 1.81 15.52 3.50
CA ILE A 1012 1.19 14.60 4.50
C ILE A 1012 -0.19 15.15 4.90
N THR A 1013 -1.21 14.45 4.43
CA THR A 1013 -2.60 14.99 4.58
C THR A 1013 -3.28 14.31 5.76
N HIS A 1014 -2.59 13.50 6.56
CA HIS A 1014 -3.33 12.73 7.59
C HIS A 1014 -2.56 12.75 8.91
N ASP A 1015 -1.86 13.86 9.09
CA ASP A 1015 -1.09 13.97 10.34
C ASP A 1015 -2.02 14.40 11.49
N SER A 1016 -2.16 13.44 12.41
CA SER A 1016 -3.10 13.68 13.53
C SER A 1016 -2.67 14.89 14.35
N LYS A 1017 -1.47 15.48 14.01
CA LYS A 1017 -1.02 16.67 14.78
C LYS A 1017 -1.60 17.95 14.16
N GLN A 1018 -1.99 17.77 12.93
CA GLN A 1018 -2.58 18.96 12.29
C GLN A 1018 -4.06 19.12 12.65
N LYS A 1019 -4.46 20.42 12.54
CA LYS A 1019 -5.89 20.66 12.80
C LYS A 1019 -6.77 20.01 11.73
N PRO A 1020 -7.94 19.56 12.17
CA PRO A 1020 -8.84 18.93 11.20
C PRO A 1020 -9.29 19.93 10.12
N ASP A 1021 -9.28 19.38 8.87
CA ASP A 1021 -9.91 20.16 7.79
C ASP A 1021 -11.43 20.21 7.95
N THR A 1022 -11.89 21.42 8.31
CA THR A 1022 -13.31 21.52 8.72
C THR A 1022 -14.24 21.29 7.53
N VAL A 1023 -13.81 21.76 6.34
CA VAL A 1023 -14.70 21.64 5.17
C VAL A 1023 -14.85 20.17 4.77
N LYS A 1024 -13.70 19.46 4.79
CA LYS A 1024 -13.78 18.02 4.39
C LYS A 1024 -14.47 17.19 5.48
N GLN A 1025 -14.30 17.55 6.71
CA GLN A 1025 -14.95 16.77 7.80
C GLN A 1025 -16.47 16.89 7.71
N LYS A 1026 -16.92 18.14 7.58
CA LYS A 1026 -18.39 18.32 7.62
C LYS A 1026 -19.04 17.78 6.36
N ASN A 1027 -18.38 17.92 5.15
CA ASN A 1027 -19.04 17.49 3.90
C ASN A 1027 -18.96 15.97 3.74
N ALA A 1028 -18.02 15.33 4.46
CA ALA A 1028 -17.81 13.89 4.22
C ALA A 1028 -18.53 13.06 5.29
N PHE A 1029 -18.96 13.72 6.42
CA PHE A 1029 -19.50 12.91 7.54
C PHE A 1029 -20.79 12.21 7.12
N PRO A 1030 -21.77 12.87 6.49
CA PRO A 1030 -23.03 12.17 6.16
C PRO A 1030 -22.80 11.00 5.21
N PRO A 1031 -22.05 11.20 4.11
CA PRO A 1031 -21.86 10.04 3.22
C PRO A 1031 -21.08 8.91 3.92
N ASN A 1032 -20.07 9.25 4.69
CA ASN A 1032 -19.29 8.18 5.36
C ASN A 1032 -20.13 7.42 6.39
N PHE A 1033 -21.00 8.18 7.04
CA PHE A 1033 -21.87 7.52 8.04
C PHE A 1033 -22.84 6.55 7.34
N ILE A 1034 -23.41 6.97 6.20
CA ILE A 1034 -24.36 6.09 5.49
C ILE A 1034 -23.62 4.89 4.89
N HIS A 1035 -22.38 5.11 4.40
CA HIS A 1035 -21.59 3.97 3.89
C HIS A 1035 -21.30 2.95 4.99
N SER A 1036 -21.07 3.54 6.17
CA SER A 1036 -20.78 2.59 7.25
C SER A 1036 -22.03 1.76 7.60
N LEU A 1037 -23.23 2.28 7.47
CA LEU A 1037 -24.45 1.49 7.73
C LEU A 1037 -24.69 0.48 6.62
N ASP A 1038 -24.40 0.96 5.42
CA ASP A 1038 -24.52 0.00 4.29
C ASP A 1038 -23.57 -1.19 4.50
N SER A 1039 -22.44 -0.90 4.93
CA SER A 1039 -21.46 -1.99 5.17
C SER A 1039 -21.91 -2.89 6.33
N THR A 1040 -22.46 -2.25 7.37
CA THR A 1040 -22.96 -3.06 8.51
C THR A 1040 -24.10 -3.99 8.05
N HIS A 1041 -24.95 -3.43 7.21
CA HIS A 1041 -26.06 -4.25 6.70
C HIS A 1041 -25.51 -5.41 5.84
N MET A 1042 -24.55 -5.15 5.02
CA MET A 1042 -23.98 -6.23 4.18
C MET A 1042 -23.32 -7.30 5.06
N MET A 1043 -22.60 -6.86 6.10
CA MET A 1043 -21.88 -7.85 6.95
C MET A 1043 -22.86 -8.71 7.74
N LEU A 1044 -23.92 -8.06 8.20
CA LEU A 1044 -24.95 -8.87 8.94
C LEU A 1044 -25.59 -9.89 8.00
N THR A 1045 -25.88 -9.42 6.80
CA THR A 1045 -26.52 -10.36 5.84
C THR A 1045 -25.55 -11.51 5.49
N ALA A 1046 -24.28 -11.18 5.36
CA ALA A 1046 -23.28 -12.23 5.04
C ALA A 1046 -23.20 -13.27 6.17
N LEU A 1047 -23.23 -12.84 7.40
CA LEU A 1047 -23.09 -13.77 8.54
C LEU A 1047 -24.30 -14.70 8.64
N TYR A 1048 -25.45 -14.09 8.43
CA TYR A 1048 -26.66 -14.93 8.62
C TYR A 1048 -26.88 -15.83 7.39
N CYS A 1049 -26.37 -15.36 6.25
CA CYS A 1049 -26.44 -16.27 5.08
C CYS A 1049 -25.47 -17.45 5.27
N TYR A 1050 -24.41 -17.09 5.87
CA TYR A 1050 -23.45 -18.20 6.14
C TYR A 1050 -24.06 -19.21 7.11
N SER A 1051 -24.71 -18.75 8.13
CA SER A 1051 -25.36 -19.66 9.09
C SER A 1051 -26.43 -20.52 8.41
N ALA A 1052 -26.93 -19.96 7.32
CA ALA A 1052 -27.98 -20.73 6.61
C ALA A 1052 -27.35 -21.62 5.53
N GLY A 1053 -26.01 -21.59 5.40
CA GLY A 1053 -25.27 -22.51 4.51
C GLY A 1053 -25.21 -21.95 3.08
N LEU A 1054 -25.33 -20.60 2.90
CA LEU A 1054 -25.35 -20.02 1.54
C LEU A 1054 -23.94 -19.50 1.21
N THR A 1055 -23.66 -19.62 -0.08
CA THR A 1055 -22.50 -18.84 -0.55
C THR A 1055 -22.92 -17.39 -0.83
N PHE A 1056 -22.13 -16.47 -0.20
CA PHE A 1056 -22.54 -15.05 -0.31
C PHE A 1056 -21.31 -14.20 -0.67
N VAL A 1057 -21.48 -13.36 -1.65
CA VAL A 1057 -20.45 -12.35 -1.98
C VAL A 1057 -21.15 -11.01 -2.24
N SER A 1058 -20.36 -9.98 -2.08
CA SER A 1058 -21.04 -8.69 -2.28
C SER A 1058 -20.13 -7.73 -3.06
N VAL A 1059 -20.82 -6.95 -3.89
CA VAL A 1059 -20.24 -5.69 -4.40
C VAL A 1059 -20.98 -4.52 -3.76
N HIS A 1060 -20.49 -4.30 -2.61
CA HIS A 1060 -21.14 -3.30 -1.74
C HIS A 1060 -22.63 -3.57 -1.60
N ASP A 1061 -23.47 -2.86 -2.29
CA ASP A 1061 -24.92 -3.01 -2.05
C ASP A 1061 -25.52 -4.05 -3.01
N CYS A 1062 -24.74 -4.71 -3.78
CA CYS A 1062 -25.23 -5.80 -4.64
C CYS A 1062 -24.79 -7.16 -4.08
N PHE A 1063 -25.85 -7.93 -3.75
CA PHE A 1063 -25.54 -9.21 -3.10
C PHE A 1063 -25.67 -10.38 -4.09
N TRP A 1064 -24.63 -11.32 -4.04
CA TRP A 1064 -24.62 -12.45 -5.00
C TRP A 1064 -24.74 -13.77 -4.24
N THR A 1065 -25.52 -14.65 -4.82
CA THR A 1065 -25.56 -16.04 -4.30
C THR A 1065 -25.97 -16.98 -5.45
N HIS A 1066 -26.00 -18.35 -5.17
CA HIS A 1066 -26.49 -19.28 -6.20
C HIS A 1066 -27.98 -19.08 -6.49
N ALA A 1067 -28.40 -19.46 -7.69
CA ALA A 1067 -29.82 -19.27 -8.10
C ALA A 1067 -30.76 -20.03 -7.16
N LEU A 1068 -30.28 -21.07 -6.63
CA LEU A 1068 -31.13 -21.90 -5.74
C LEU A 1068 -31.45 -21.16 -4.44
N THR A 1069 -30.53 -20.30 -4.02
CA THR A 1069 -30.65 -19.78 -2.64
C THR A 1069 -31.03 -18.30 -2.66
N VAL A 1070 -31.48 -17.76 -3.80
CA VAL A 1070 -31.79 -16.32 -3.90
C VAL A 1070 -32.95 -15.97 -2.96
N ASP A 1071 -33.95 -16.76 -2.87
CA ASP A 1071 -35.11 -16.42 -2.00
C ASP A 1071 -34.67 -16.36 -0.53
N THR A 1072 -33.87 -17.38 -0.14
CA THR A 1072 -33.41 -17.36 1.26
C THR A 1072 -32.53 -16.12 1.53
N MET A 1073 -31.69 -15.80 0.58
CA MET A 1073 -30.82 -14.62 0.78
C MET A 1073 -31.68 -13.34 0.89
N ASN A 1074 -32.71 -13.19 0.02
CA ASN A 1074 -33.57 -11.98 0.07
C ASN A 1074 -34.31 -11.87 1.42
N LYS A 1075 -34.72 -13.04 1.88
CA LYS A 1075 -35.39 -13.01 3.20
C LYS A 1075 -34.43 -12.52 4.29
N VAL A 1076 -33.22 -13.07 4.27
CA VAL A 1076 -32.24 -12.69 5.31
C VAL A 1076 -31.86 -11.21 5.13
N CYS A 1077 -31.64 -10.81 3.87
CA CYS A 1077 -31.32 -9.40 3.60
C CYS A 1077 -32.36 -8.46 4.21
N ARG A 1078 -33.65 -8.67 4.03
CA ARG A 1078 -34.71 -7.78 4.56
C ARG A 1078 -34.77 -7.86 6.10
N GLU A 1079 -34.61 -9.10 6.62
CA GLU A 1079 -34.68 -9.25 8.10
C GLU A 1079 -33.55 -8.46 8.77
N GLN A 1080 -32.40 -8.57 8.12
CA GLN A 1080 -31.27 -7.90 8.81
C GLN A 1080 -31.36 -6.38 8.61
N PHE A 1081 -31.93 -5.91 7.43
CA PHE A 1081 -32.13 -4.46 7.27
C PHE A 1081 -33.08 -3.92 8.35
N VAL A 1082 -34.17 -4.67 8.61
CA VAL A 1082 -35.13 -4.24 9.64
C VAL A 1082 -34.48 -4.31 11.02
N ALA A 1083 -33.71 -5.41 11.25
CA ALA A 1083 -33.07 -5.54 12.58
C ALA A 1083 -32.09 -4.39 12.82
N LEU A 1084 -31.37 -4.02 11.82
CA LEU A 1084 -30.38 -2.94 11.97
C LEU A 1084 -31.08 -1.61 12.26
N HIS A 1085 -32.15 -1.27 11.48
CA HIS A 1085 -32.75 0.09 11.62
C HIS A 1085 -33.81 0.12 12.71
N SER A 1086 -34.06 -1.06 13.36
CA SER A 1086 -34.95 -1.05 14.54
C SER A 1086 -34.20 -0.52 15.77
N GLN A 1087 -32.85 -0.48 15.63
CA GLN A 1087 -32.06 0.11 16.73
C GLN A 1087 -32.12 1.64 16.66
N PRO A 1088 -32.05 2.27 17.80
CA PRO A 1088 -32.05 3.74 17.79
C PRO A 1088 -30.68 4.31 17.39
N ILE A 1089 -30.35 4.20 16.11
CA ILE A 1089 -28.98 4.44 15.61
C ILE A 1089 -28.65 5.92 15.79
N LEU A 1090 -29.58 6.89 15.42
CA LEU A 1090 -29.24 8.33 15.53
C LEU A 1090 -29.13 8.75 16.99
N GLN A 1091 -30.02 8.14 17.83
CA GLN A 1091 -29.92 8.47 19.26
C GLN A 1091 -28.60 7.96 19.87
N GLU A 1092 -28.22 6.77 19.51
CA GLU A 1092 -26.95 6.23 20.03
C GLU A 1092 -25.76 7.03 19.49
N LEU A 1093 -25.87 7.42 18.22
CA LEU A 1093 -24.79 8.27 17.68
C LEU A 1093 -24.73 9.60 18.43
N SER A 1094 -25.84 10.21 18.66
CA SER A 1094 -25.86 11.50 19.39
C SER A 1094 -25.26 11.35 20.80
N ASN A 1095 -25.69 10.29 21.54
CA ASN A 1095 -25.14 10.07 22.89
C ASN A 1095 -23.61 9.86 22.85
N PHE A 1096 -23.21 9.12 21.81
CA PHE A 1096 -21.75 8.90 21.68
C PHE A 1096 -21.03 10.23 21.46
N LEU A 1097 -21.56 11.06 20.55
CA LEU A 1097 -20.86 12.32 20.24
C LEU A 1097 -20.86 13.25 21.46
N LEU A 1098 -21.93 13.21 22.25
CA LEU A 1098 -21.98 14.08 23.44
C LEU A 1098 -20.98 13.62 24.50
N GLN A 1099 -20.93 12.33 24.69
CA GLN A 1099 -19.99 11.79 25.68
C GLN A 1099 -18.54 12.04 25.26
N LYS A 1100 -18.27 11.94 24.07
CA LYS A 1100 -16.86 12.02 23.63
C LYS A 1100 -16.41 13.48 23.55
N TYR A 1101 -17.32 14.36 23.04
CA TYR A 1101 -16.76 15.69 22.70
C TYR A 1101 -17.29 16.73 23.70
N CYS A 1102 -18.21 16.37 24.61
CA CYS A 1102 -18.81 17.42 25.47
C CYS A 1102 -18.56 17.07 26.93
N SER A 1103 -17.75 16.08 27.35
CA SER A 1103 -17.57 15.56 28.74
C SER A 1103 -16.65 16.49 29.52
N GLY A 1104 -16.06 17.59 28.98
CA GLY A 1104 -15.21 18.57 29.70
C GLY A 1104 -15.98 19.86 29.98
N LEU A 1105 -17.29 19.99 29.57
CA LEU A 1105 -18.09 21.22 29.77
C LEU A 1105 -19.07 21.05 30.93
N SER A 1106 -18.95 19.85 31.68
CA SER A 1106 -19.74 19.74 32.92
C SER A 1106 -18.83 20.00 34.14
#